data_AF-A0A5B9QDS7-F1
#
_entry.id   AF-A0A5B9QDS7-F1
#
_cell.length_a   1.000
_cell.length_b   1.000
_cell.length_c   1.000
_cell.angle_alpha   90.00
_cell.angle_beta   90.00
_cell.angle_gamma   90.00
#
_symmetry.space_group_name_H-M   'P 1'
#
loop_
_entity.id
_entity.type
_entity.pdbx_description
1 polymer ?
#
loop_
_entity_poly.entity_id
_entity_poly.type
_entity_poly.pdbx_seq_one_letter_code
_entity_poly.pdbx_strand_id
1 'polypeptide(L)'
;MDNTTQMRWWNTFYGKHRFKLWVIQGVLLLVIGFSAAWIFDSTPPSETSTSNVLTTEVASVPTMWTCSMHPQIRSDKPGKCPICGMDLVPVKKSAGGVRTISIGSEIKKLMNLQTVPVARQYVTANVRMVGKIEYDETRLAYVTAWVSGRLDRLFVDFTGVEVHKGDHMVSIYSEELYSAQEELIQALKYRSESQNSNRFSAPIDLVKSAREKLRLLGITEKQIQEIEQRGKPIDHITIYSPVSGIVIAKLRQEGDRVNTGDRIYTLADLTQLWMQMDAYESDLAWLRYGQEVEFTTEAYPGEVFKGRIAFIDPVLNEMTRTVKVRVNVPNEDGRLKPEMFVSAIVRSKVAAGGRVIDPSLAGKWIGPMHPEIVKDEPGNCDICGMPLVRAETLGYVTAEPSDTAKPLVIPVSAALLTGTRAIVYVQVPNTEEPTYEGREIVLGPRAGDYYLVKSGLKEGELVVTNGNFKLDSALQISAKPSMMTPEGGGSAGGHNHGGETKAGGNGDEMKMSGGSGMTLPPELKTKLFHTMESVEAISQAVKSKDLDRIHESYITLGELIAAVNAMQLPGDMGDQLQEFVMLLRNDSIEGGDVQTLQDAEHVTQITNRHAERLQEMFGLFDTGHQMAEIKLDVPDAFRQQLSQLIPSYLALSEALAADDANGAKMAVESLEQSVSSLKNQSLEGATDNRWKAEHNDLIKITEQLAKANDLDGLRSAFALLSEQMLSLQRTFGFAGAHQLFELHCPMIFDGRGASWIQADETVRNPYYGGSMLKCADRVEPLTVKDSGHDHG
;
A
#
# COMPACT_ATOMS: atom_id res chain seq x y z
N MET A 1 43.10 -37.48 -84.89
CA MET A 1 43.74 -36.29 -85.51
C MET A 1 44.02 -35.29 -84.40
N ASP A 2 45.20 -34.70 -84.48
CA ASP A 2 46.04 -34.19 -83.39
C ASP A 2 45.44 -33.03 -82.57
N ASN A 3 45.39 -33.18 -81.24
CA ASN A 3 44.79 -32.23 -80.28
C ASN A 3 45.78 -31.14 -79.80
N THR A 4 46.95 -31.05 -80.44
CA THR A 4 48.06 -30.20 -79.97
C THR A 4 48.27 -28.94 -80.81
N THR A 5 47.56 -28.79 -81.92
CA THR A 5 47.61 -27.60 -82.80
C THR A 5 46.47 -26.60 -82.56
N GLN A 6 45.35 -26.99 -81.91
CA GLN A 6 44.26 -26.05 -81.58
C GLN A 6 44.61 -25.09 -80.42
N MET A 7 45.37 -25.52 -79.42
CA MET A 7 45.69 -24.69 -78.23
C MET A 7 46.68 -23.55 -78.52
N ARG A 8 47.58 -23.70 -79.50
CA ARG A 8 48.56 -22.65 -79.87
C ARG A 8 47.93 -21.51 -80.68
N TRP A 9 46.87 -21.77 -81.43
CA TRP A 9 46.11 -20.75 -82.14
C TRP A 9 45.24 -19.91 -81.19
N TRP A 10 44.59 -20.55 -80.21
CA TRP A 10 43.77 -19.87 -79.20
C TRP A 10 44.56 -18.87 -78.34
N ASN A 11 45.77 -19.22 -77.91
CA ASN A 11 46.60 -18.33 -77.09
C ASN A 11 47.21 -17.15 -77.86
N THR A 12 47.48 -17.30 -79.16
CA THR A 12 47.96 -16.18 -80.01
C THR A 12 46.81 -15.27 -80.48
N PHE A 13 45.60 -15.81 -80.64
CA PHE A 13 44.38 -15.05 -80.93
C PHE A 13 43.92 -14.21 -79.71
N TYR A 14 43.89 -14.80 -78.50
CA TYR A 14 43.52 -14.08 -77.27
C TYR A 14 44.53 -13.01 -76.85
N GLY A 15 45.83 -13.20 -77.13
CA GLY A 15 46.86 -12.20 -76.85
C GLY A 15 46.76 -10.94 -77.72
N LYS A 16 46.41 -11.10 -79.01
CA LYS A 16 46.36 -9.99 -79.98
C LYS A 16 45.01 -9.24 -80.01
N HIS A 17 43.94 -9.86 -79.50
CA HIS A 17 42.59 -9.28 -79.51
C HIS A 17 41.98 -9.04 -78.12
N ARG A 18 42.78 -9.16 -77.04
CA ARG A 18 42.31 -9.00 -75.65
C ARG A 18 41.59 -7.69 -75.38
N PHE A 19 42.08 -6.58 -75.92
CA PHE A 19 41.43 -5.27 -75.80
C PHE A 19 40.12 -5.18 -76.58
N LYS A 20 40.07 -5.74 -77.80
CA LYS A 20 38.84 -5.79 -78.60
C LYS A 20 37.77 -6.71 -77.99
N LEU A 21 38.16 -7.81 -77.37
CA LEU A 21 37.25 -8.73 -76.66
C LEU A 21 36.68 -8.09 -75.38
N TRP A 22 37.47 -7.31 -74.65
CA TRP A 22 36.99 -6.53 -73.49
C TRP A 22 36.02 -5.42 -73.90
N VAL A 23 36.29 -4.73 -75.01
CA VAL A 23 35.38 -3.71 -75.54
C VAL A 23 34.09 -4.36 -76.05
N ILE A 24 34.16 -5.50 -76.72
CA ILE A 24 32.97 -6.25 -77.17
C ILE A 24 32.15 -6.74 -75.98
N GLN A 25 32.77 -7.27 -74.92
CA GLN A 25 32.05 -7.66 -73.69
C GLN A 25 31.41 -6.47 -72.98
N GLY A 26 32.08 -5.33 -72.92
CA GLY A 26 31.53 -4.09 -72.35
C GLY A 26 30.33 -3.57 -73.14
N VAL A 27 30.41 -3.60 -74.47
CA VAL A 27 29.30 -3.22 -75.36
C VAL A 27 28.16 -4.24 -75.26
N LEU A 28 28.44 -5.54 -75.13
CA LEU A 28 27.40 -6.57 -74.99
C LEU A 28 26.64 -6.43 -73.66
N LEU A 29 27.34 -6.11 -72.56
CA LEU A 29 26.73 -5.82 -71.26
C LEU A 29 25.91 -4.52 -71.28
N LEU A 30 26.37 -3.50 -72.01
CA LEU A 30 25.62 -2.26 -72.23
C LEU A 30 24.37 -2.49 -73.08
N VAL A 31 24.45 -3.30 -74.13
CA VAL A 31 23.30 -3.65 -74.98
C VAL A 31 22.29 -4.50 -74.22
N ILE A 32 22.75 -5.47 -73.41
CA ILE A 32 21.87 -6.26 -72.54
C ILE A 32 21.19 -5.37 -71.49
N GLY A 33 21.93 -4.47 -70.84
CA GLY A 33 21.38 -3.49 -69.90
C GLY A 33 20.40 -2.52 -70.54
N PHE A 34 20.64 -2.11 -71.78
CA PHE A 34 19.73 -1.22 -72.53
C PHE A 34 18.48 -1.95 -73.04
N SER A 35 18.60 -3.23 -73.41
CA SER A 35 17.45 -4.06 -73.81
C SER A 35 16.55 -4.46 -72.63
N ALA A 36 17.09 -4.57 -71.41
CA ALA A 36 16.29 -4.81 -70.21
C ALA A 36 15.46 -3.58 -69.79
N ALA A 37 15.93 -2.36 -70.11
CA ALA A 37 15.21 -1.12 -69.85
C ALA A 37 14.04 -0.86 -70.84
N TRP A 38 14.09 -1.43 -72.04
CA TRP A 38 13.03 -1.26 -73.06
C TRP A 38 11.87 -2.26 -72.96
N ILE A 39 11.96 -3.28 -72.10
CA ILE A 39 10.84 -4.23 -71.86
C ILE A 39 9.89 -3.72 -70.76
N PHE A 40 10.32 -2.74 -69.95
CA PHE A 40 9.55 -2.28 -68.78
C PHE A 40 9.06 -0.84 -68.82
N ASP A 41 9.23 -0.11 -69.93
CA ASP A 41 8.71 1.26 -70.01
C ASP A 41 8.17 1.63 -71.40
N SER A 42 6.84 1.71 -71.50
CA SER A 42 5.93 2.31 -72.49
C SER A 42 4.70 1.40 -72.65
N THR A 43 3.44 1.77 -72.41
CA THR A 43 2.71 3.05 -72.56
C THR A 43 1.27 2.88 -72.00
N PRO A 44 0.45 3.96 -71.89
CA PRO A 44 -0.52 4.20 -70.81
C PRO A 44 -1.95 3.73 -71.15
N PRO A 45 -2.92 3.76 -70.21
CA PRO A 45 -4.33 3.67 -70.57
C PRO A 45 -5.02 5.04 -70.53
N SER A 46 -5.66 5.34 -71.66
CA SER A 46 -6.69 6.34 -71.89
C SER A 46 -7.99 6.04 -71.14
N GLU A 47 -8.72 7.11 -70.80
CA GLU A 47 -10.10 7.13 -70.34
C GLU A 47 -11.06 6.41 -71.31
N THR A 48 -11.89 5.48 -70.82
CA THR A 48 -13.36 5.53 -71.00
C THR A 48 -14.10 4.54 -70.08
N SER A 49 -14.86 5.12 -69.16
CA SER A 49 -16.07 4.66 -68.47
C SER A 49 -16.56 3.23 -68.71
N THR A 50 -16.40 2.38 -67.69
CA THR A 50 -17.44 1.46 -67.23
C THR A 50 -17.51 1.48 -65.70
N SER A 51 -18.70 1.78 -65.22
CA SER A 51 -19.13 1.92 -63.84
C SER A 51 -18.76 0.72 -62.98
N ASN A 52 -17.76 0.89 -62.10
CA ASN A 52 -17.57 0.03 -60.94
C ASN A 52 -17.89 0.83 -59.68
N VAL A 53 -18.80 0.24 -58.91
CA VAL A 53 -19.26 0.67 -57.60
C VAL A 53 -18.05 0.86 -56.68
N LEU A 54 -17.82 2.10 -56.26
CA LEU A 54 -16.99 2.41 -55.11
C LEU A 54 -17.65 1.80 -53.87
N THR A 55 -17.23 0.61 -53.46
CA THR A 55 -17.18 0.29 -52.04
C THR A 55 -15.99 1.04 -51.46
N THR A 56 -16.29 2.24 -50.98
CA THR A 56 -15.41 3.07 -50.14
C THR A 56 -15.09 2.28 -48.87
N GLU A 57 -13.92 1.63 -48.80
CA GLU A 57 -13.31 1.34 -47.51
C GLU A 57 -12.80 2.67 -46.94
N VAL A 58 -13.52 3.17 -45.93
CA VAL A 58 -13.19 4.38 -45.20
C VAL A 58 -11.92 4.13 -44.38
N ALA A 59 -10.77 4.58 -44.90
CA ALA A 59 -9.55 4.71 -44.10
C ALA A 59 -9.77 5.79 -43.04
N SER A 60 -9.77 5.41 -41.77
CA SER A 60 -9.98 6.31 -40.63
C SER A 60 -8.85 7.35 -40.53
N VAL A 61 -9.19 8.63 -40.57
CA VAL A 61 -8.27 9.74 -40.30
C VAL A 61 -7.74 9.62 -38.86
N PRO A 62 -6.41 9.67 -38.60
CA PRO A 62 -5.87 9.60 -37.25
C PRO A 62 -6.36 10.81 -36.45
N THR A 63 -7.08 10.55 -35.36
CA THR A 63 -7.77 11.56 -34.55
C THR A 63 -6.79 12.37 -33.67
N MET A 64 -5.54 11.93 -33.52
CA MET A 64 -4.57 12.53 -32.59
C MET A 64 -3.11 12.25 -32.99
N TRP A 65 -2.23 13.24 -32.82
CA TRP A 65 -0.79 13.22 -33.09
C TRP A 65 -0.01 13.48 -31.80
N THR A 66 1.13 12.80 -31.59
CA THR A 66 1.94 12.96 -30.36
C THR A 66 3.45 12.95 -30.63
N CYS A 67 4.24 13.54 -29.73
CA CYS A 67 5.69 13.57 -29.82
C CYS A 67 6.32 12.33 -29.16
N SER A 68 7.19 11.61 -29.87
CA SER A 68 7.86 10.40 -29.36
C SER A 68 8.72 10.62 -28.11
N MET A 69 9.21 11.85 -27.90
CA MET A 69 10.04 12.22 -26.74
C MET A 69 9.25 12.95 -25.64
N HIS A 70 8.11 13.53 -25.97
CA HIS A 70 7.26 14.26 -25.02
C HIS A 70 5.80 13.83 -25.22
N PRO A 71 5.42 12.63 -24.76
CA PRO A 71 4.09 12.05 -25.03
C PRO A 71 2.90 12.86 -24.48
N GLN A 72 3.20 13.78 -23.55
CA GLN A 72 2.26 14.79 -23.05
C GLN A 72 1.84 15.83 -24.10
N ILE A 73 2.66 16.04 -25.14
CA ILE A 73 2.34 16.96 -26.24
C ILE A 73 1.49 16.23 -27.27
N ARG A 74 0.28 16.74 -27.48
CA ARG A 74 -0.72 16.17 -28.37
C ARG A 74 -1.35 17.25 -29.23
N SER A 75 -1.71 16.90 -30.46
CA SER A 75 -2.44 17.78 -31.37
C SER A 75 -3.45 16.98 -32.19
N ASP A 76 -4.54 17.63 -32.55
CA ASP A 76 -5.52 17.19 -33.54
C ASP A 76 -4.95 17.21 -34.98
N LYS A 77 -3.79 17.84 -35.18
CA LYS A 77 -3.16 18.06 -36.48
C LYS A 77 -1.67 17.67 -36.46
N PRO A 78 -1.09 17.30 -37.61
CA PRO A 78 0.37 17.16 -37.72
C PRO A 78 1.05 18.49 -37.41
N GLY A 79 2.18 18.46 -36.70
CA GLY A 79 2.89 19.65 -36.26
C GLY A 79 4.23 19.31 -35.64
N LYS A 80 4.90 20.30 -35.03
CA LYS A 80 6.14 20.09 -34.28
C LYS A 80 5.90 20.19 -32.78
N CYS A 81 6.59 19.35 -32.02
CA CYS A 81 6.58 19.41 -30.57
C CYS A 81 7.17 20.75 -30.09
N PRO A 82 6.47 21.53 -29.25
CA PRO A 82 6.98 22.82 -28.75
C PRO A 82 8.13 22.66 -27.75
N ILE A 83 8.31 21.46 -27.17
CA ILE A 83 9.41 21.18 -26.23
C ILE A 83 10.71 20.80 -26.96
N CYS A 84 10.69 19.81 -27.86
CA CYS A 84 11.91 19.32 -28.54
C CYS A 84 12.02 19.64 -30.04
N GLY A 85 11.01 20.25 -30.65
CA GLY A 85 11.03 20.63 -32.06
C GLY A 85 10.92 19.48 -33.08
N MET A 86 10.74 18.23 -32.63
CA MET A 86 10.54 17.07 -33.51
C MET A 86 9.10 17.01 -34.03
N ASP A 87 8.91 16.42 -35.22
CA ASP A 87 7.58 16.24 -35.82
C ASP A 87 6.71 15.31 -34.96
N LEU A 88 5.45 15.68 -34.79
CA LEU A 88 4.43 14.86 -34.15
C LEU A 88 4.11 13.67 -35.07
N VAL A 89 3.92 12.51 -34.46
CA VAL A 89 3.68 11.23 -35.12
C VAL A 89 2.20 10.84 -34.90
N PRO A 90 1.49 10.31 -35.91
CA PRO A 90 0.07 10.01 -35.77
C PRO A 90 -0.13 8.78 -34.87
N VAL A 91 -1.04 8.87 -33.91
CA VAL A 91 -1.39 7.75 -33.03
C VAL A 91 -2.34 6.83 -33.79
N LYS A 92 -1.89 5.61 -34.11
CA LYS A 92 -2.77 4.56 -34.64
C LYS A 92 -3.65 4.02 -33.50
N LYS A 93 -4.97 4.06 -33.65
CA LYS A 93 -5.88 3.33 -32.76
C LYS A 93 -5.66 1.83 -32.98
N SER A 94 -4.93 1.18 -32.07
CA SER A 94 -4.87 -0.27 -32.03
C SER A 94 -6.20 -0.79 -31.50
N ALA A 95 -6.89 -1.61 -32.28
CA ALA A 95 -8.10 -2.31 -31.85
C ALA A 95 -7.75 -3.22 -30.66
N GLY A 96 -8.52 -3.09 -29.58
CA GLY A 96 -8.31 -3.81 -28.32
C GLY A 96 -8.28 -2.86 -27.12
N GLY A 97 -8.78 -3.34 -25.99
CA GLY A 97 -9.18 -2.57 -24.80
C GLY A 97 -8.15 -1.59 -24.22
N VAL A 98 -8.57 -0.92 -23.15
CA VAL A 98 -7.95 0.34 -22.70
C VAL A 98 -6.44 0.24 -22.47
N ARG A 99 -5.97 -0.88 -21.88
CA ARG A 99 -4.54 -1.18 -21.65
C ARG A 99 -3.98 -2.28 -22.56
N THR A 100 -4.51 -2.42 -23.77
CA THR A 100 -4.13 -3.49 -24.70
C THR A 100 -3.23 -3.00 -25.82
N ILE A 101 -2.20 -3.78 -26.16
CA ILE A 101 -1.30 -3.52 -27.29
C ILE A 101 -1.07 -4.80 -28.10
N SER A 102 -1.26 -4.70 -29.42
CA SER A 102 -0.89 -5.74 -30.38
C SER A 102 0.43 -5.38 -31.04
N ILE A 103 1.34 -6.34 -31.13
CA ILE A 103 2.65 -6.17 -31.77
C ILE A 103 2.90 -7.27 -32.79
N GLY A 104 3.53 -6.93 -33.91
CA GLY A 104 3.94 -7.91 -34.90
C GLY A 104 4.94 -8.94 -34.35
N SER A 105 4.93 -10.15 -34.89
CA SER A 105 5.77 -11.27 -34.44
C SER A 105 7.27 -10.97 -34.46
N GLU A 106 7.74 -10.17 -35.42
CA GLU A 106 9.15 -9.77 -35.52
C GLU A 106 9.52 -8.75 -34.43
N ILE A 107 8.61 -7.84 -34.08
CA ILE A 107 8.80 -6.89 -32.98
C ILE A 107 8.86 -7.64 -31.65
N LYS A 108 8.01 -8.67 -31.44
CA LYS A 108 8.08 -9.55 -30.26
C LYS A 108 9.46 -10.17 -30.08
N LYS A 109 10.07 -10.67 -31.16
CA LYS A 109 11.42 -11.25 -31.15
C LYS A 109 12.49 -10.19 -30.85
N LEU A 110 12.42 -9.02 -31.49
CA LEU A 110 13.35 -7.90 -31.26
C LEU A 110 13.26 -7.36 -29.82
N MET A 111 12.06 -7.32 -29.26
CA MET A 111 11.84 -6.94 -27.86
C MET A 111 12.34 -8.00 -26.88
N ASN A 112 12.58 -9.23 -27.35
CA ASN A 112 12.91 -10.43 -26.59
C ASN A 112 11.86 -10.73 -25.50
N LEU A 113 10.58 -10.64 -25.87
CA LEU A 113 9.50 -10.88 -24.90
C LEU A 113 9.47 -12.34 -24.47
N GLN A 114 9.49 -12.55 -23.16
CA GLN A 114 9.37 -13.86 -22.53
C GLN A 114 8.15 -13.87 -21.62
N THR A 115 7.44 -14.99 -21.60
CA THR A 115 6.25 -15.18 -20.80
C THR A 115 6.34 -16.45 -19.97
N VAL A 116 5.75 -16.42 -18.78
CA VAL A 116 5.66 -17.57 -17.87
C VAL A 116 4.20 -17.73 -17.45
N PRO A 117 3.68 -18.97 -17.35
CA PRO A 117 2.34 -19.20 -16.84
C PRO A 117 2.24 -18.82 -15.36
N VAL A 118 1.18 -18.12 -14.98
CA VAL A 118 0.77 -17.94 -13.59
C VAL A 118 0.39 -19.31 -13.04
N ALA A 119 1.04 -19.74 -11.96
CA ALA A 119 0.87 -21.06 -11.40
C ALA A 119 0.56 -21.00 -9.90
N ARG A 120 -0.17 -21.99 -9.40
CA ARG A 120 -0.30 -22.22 -7.97
C ARG A 120 0.82 -23.12 -7.48
N GLN A 121 1.70 -22.60 -6.63
CA GLN A 121 2.79 -23.38 -6.06
C GLN A 121 3.22 -22.87 -4.69
N TYR A 122 3.74 -23.78 -3.86
CA TYR A 122 4.41 -23.39 -2.64
C TYR A 122 5.71 -22.69 -2.97
N VAL A 123 5.87 -21.49 -2.42
CA VAL A 123 7.09 -20.70 -2.53
C VAL A 123 7.78 -20.63 -1.18
N THR A 124 9.10 -20.60 -1.20
CA THR A 124 9.92 -20.49 0.01
C THR A 124 10.50 -19.09 0.08
N ALA A 125 10.15 -18.36 1.13
CA ALA A 125 10.81 -17.12 1.49
C ALA A 125 12.07 -17.47 2.31
N ASN A 126 13.24 -17.04 1.83
CA ASN A 126 14.49 -17.17 2.57
C ASN A 126 14.76 -15.84 3.28
N VAL A 127 14.49 -15.79 4.58
CA VAL A 127 14.80 -14.63 5.41
C VAL A 127 16.22 -14.76 5.89
N ARG A 128 17.10 -13.86 5.45
CA ARG A 128 18.49 -13.81 5.90
C ARG A 128 18.60 -12.81 7.03
N MET A 129 19.13 -13.25 8.16
CA MET A 129 19.36 -12.40 9.32
C MET A 129 20.82 -12.48 9.72
N VAL A 130 21.27 -11.42 10.36
CA VAL A 130 22.58 -11.36 11.01
C VAL A 130 22.38 -11.12 12.48
N GLY A 131 23.33 -11.58 13.28
CA GLY A 131 23.20 -11.51 14.71
C GLY A 131 24.47 -11.93 15.42
N LYS A 132 24.31 -12.24 16.70
CA LYS A 132 25.37 -12.79 17.53
C LYS A 132 24.85 -13.80 18.54
N ILE A 133 25.76 -14.65 19.00
CA ILE A 133 25.53 -15.54 20.14
C ILE A 133 25.64 -14.74 21.44
N GLU A 134 24.74 -14.98 22.37
CA GLU A 134 24.67 -14.38 23.70
C GLU A 134 24.46 -15.44 24.77
N TYR A 135 24.67 -15.04 26.03
CA TYR A 135 24.35 -15.88 27.18
C TYR A 135 22.84 -16.09 27.28
N ASP A 136 22.44 -17.30 27.68
CA ASP A 136 21.08 -17.51 28.18
C ASP A 136 20.93 -16.84 29.55
N GLU A 137 20.23 -15.71 29.60
CA GLU A 137 20.06 -14.94 30.84
C GLU A 137 19.32 -15.74 31.93
N THR A 138 18.50 -16.73 31.55
CA THR A 138 17.80 -17.60 32.51
C THR A 138 18.73 -18.60 33.18
N ARG A 139 19.94 -18.78 32.63
CA ARG A 139 20.99 -19.66 33.12
C ARG A 139 22.18 -18.92 33.71
N LEU A 140 22.01 -17.63 34.01
CA LEU A 140 22.98 -16.86 34.77
C LEU A 140 22.79 -17.06 36.27
N ALA A 141 23.89 -17.26 36.97
CA ALA A 141 23.92 -17.27 38.42
C ALA A 141 24.86 -16.19 38.95
N TYR A 142 24.48 -15.59 40.07
CA TYR A 142 25.23 -14.50 40.69
C TYR A 142 25.73 -14.95 42.05
N VAL A 143 27.04 -14.81 42.29
CA VAL A 143 27.61 -14.99 43.63
C VAL A 143 27.69 -13.62 44.28
N THR A 144 26.87 -13.42 45.30
CA THR A 144 26.77 -12.19 46.07
C THR A 144 27.37 -12.34 47.46
N ALA A 145 27.74 -11.21 48.07
CA ALA A 145 28.11 -11.15 49.48
C ALA A 145 26.84 -11.24 50.35
N TRP A 146 26.78 -12.22 51.25
CA TRP A 146 25.67 -12.38 52.20
C TRP A 146 25.87 -11.54 53.47
N VAL A 147 27.12 -11.09 53.69
CA VAL A 147 27.52 -10.23 54.79
C VAL A 147 28.48 -9.15 54.31
N SER A 148 28.54 -8.07 55.06
CA SER A 148 29.55 -7.04 54.85
C SER A 148 30.92 -7.52 55.35
N GLY A 149 31.96 -7.24 54.59
CA GLY A 149 33.32 -7.69 54.92
C GLY A 149 34.37 -7.31 53.89
N ARG A 150 35.63 -7.67 54.15
CA ARG A 150 36.75 -7.50 53.22
C ARG A 150 37.07 -8.82 52.53
N LEU A 151 37.23 -8.79 51.20
CA LEU A 151 37.61 -9.96 50.42
C LEU A 151 39.12 -10.16 50.54
N ASP A 152 39.55 -11.13 51.32
CA ASP A 152 40.99 -11.31 51.60
C ASP A 152 41.68 -12.22 50.59
N ARG A 153 40.95 -13.18 50.01
CA ARG A 153 41.48 -14.06 48.95
C ARG A 153 40.40 -14.47 47.97
N LEU A 154 40.66 -14.32 46.67
CA LEU A 154 39.85 -14.84 45.59
C LEU A 154 40.46 -16.15 45.11
N PHE A 155 39.75 -17.26 45.28
CA PHE A 155 40.21 -18.56 44.76
C PHE A 155 40.04 -18.62 43.23
N VAL A 156 39.06 -17.88 42.70
CA VAL A 156 38.87 -17.68 41.26
C VAL A 156 39.29 -16.26 40.90
N ASP A 157 40.47 -16.13 40.33
CA ASP A 157 41.17 -14.85 40.12
C ASP A 157 41.06 -14.29 38.70
N PHE A 158 40.55 -15.04 37.72
CA PHE A 158 40.27 -14.56 36.36
C PHE A 158 38.93 -15.09 35.80
N THR A 159 38.43 -14.46 34.75
CA THR A 159 37.21 -14.88 34.03
C THR A 159 37.52 -16.01 33.04
N GLY A 160 36.52 -16.83 32.73
CA GLY A 160 36.65 -18.02 31.87
C GLY A 160 36.96 -19.31 32.62
N VAL A 161 37.13 -19.24 33.95
CA VAL A 161 37.30 -20.44 34.79
C VAL A 161 35.98 -21.19 34.91
N GLU A 162 36.02 -22.50 34.66
CA GLU A 162 34.91 -23.41 34.95
C GLU A 162 34.93 -23.77 36.43
N VAL A 163 33.76 -23.70 37.08
CA VAL A 163 33.58 -24.04 38.48
C VAL A 163 32.39 -24.96 38.65
N HIS A 164 32.46 -25.84 39.63
CA HIS A 164 31.40 -26.74 40.02
C HIS A 164 30.66 -26.21 41.25
N LYS A 165 29.41 -26.63 41.40
CA LYS A 165 28.64 -26.37 42.62
C LYS A 165 29.42 -26.86 43.85
N GLY A 166 29.67 -25.94 44.80
CA GLY A 166 30.43 -26.21 46.01
C GLY A 166 31.91 -25.86 45.95
N ASP A 167 32.44 -25.41 44.81
CA ASP A 167 33.83 -24.96 44.71
C ASP A 167 34.06 -23.69 45.53
N HIS A 168 35.30 -23.53 46.03
CA HIS A 168 35.70 -22.37 46.81
C HIS A 168 35.82 -21.16 45.87
N MET A 169 35.09 -20.08 46.13
CA MET A 169 35.09 -18.88 45.28
C MET A 169 35.92 -17.76 45.90
N VAL A 170 35.59 -17.37 47.13
CA VAL A 170 36.22 -16.24 47.82
C VAL A 170 36.25 -16.46 49.33
N SER A 171 37.32 -16.01 49.98
CA SER A 171 37.45 -15.91 51.42
C SER A 171 37.18 -14.48 51.86
N ILE A 172 36.18 -14.29 52.73
CA ILE A 172 35.76 -12.99 53.26
C ILE A 172 36.06 -12.90 54.76
N TYR A 173 36.69 -11.81 55.18
CA TYR A 173 36.79 -11.38 56.57
C TYR A 173 35.57 -10.53 56.92
N SER A 174 34.81 -10.91 57.95
CA SER A 174 33.62 -10.16 58.37
C SER A 174 33.53 -10.07 59.89
N GLU A 175 33.52 -8.84 60.40
CA GLU A 175 33.37 -8.59 61.84
C GLU A 175 32.01 -9.05 62.36
N GLU A 176 30.97 -8.93 61.52
CA GLU A 176 29.60 -9.36 61.84
C GLU A 176 29.50 -10.88 61.99
N LEU A 177 30.10 -11.63 61.06
CA LEU A 177 30.15 -13.09 61.16
C LEU A 177 30.94 -13.57 62.37
N TYR A 178 32.04 -12.89 62.70
CA TYR A 178 32.83 -13.22 63.88
C TYR A 178 31.99 -13.05 65.17
N SER A 179 31.29 -11.93 65.29
CA SER A 179 30.39 -11.65 66.42
C SER A 179 29.23 -12.67 66.51
N ALA A 180 28.62 -13.01 65.38
CA ALA A 180 27.55 -14.00 65.33
C ALA A 180 28.01 -15.42 65.72
N GLN A 181 29.25 -15.80 65.36
CA GLN A 181 29.86 -17.06 65.79
C GLN A 181 30.09 -17.10 67.31
N GLU A 182 30.61 -16.01 67.89
CA GLU A 182 30.79 -15.88 69.34
C GLU A 182 29.46 -16.03 70.09
N GLU A 183 28.38 -15.40 69.61
CA GLU A 183 27.04 -15.57 70.18
C GLU A 183 26.59 -17.04 70.19
N LEU A 184 26.77 -17.79 69.09
CA LEU A 184 26.42 -19.22 69.03
C LEU A 184 27.25 -20.03 70.05
N ILE A 185 28.55 -19.80 70.11
CA ILE A 185 29.46 -20.52 71.00
C ILE A 185 29.13 -20.23 72.47
N GLN A 186 28.80 -18.97 72.81
CA GLN A 186 28.37 -18.60 74.16
C GLN A 186 27.02 -19.21 74.52
N ALA A 187 26.06 -19.25 73.59
CA ALA A 187 24.77 -19.92 73.81
C ALA A 187 24.94 -21.43 74.05
N LEU A 188 25.86 -22.09 73.34
CA LEU A 188 26.19 -23.50 73.55
C LEU A 188 26.83 -23.75 74.93
N LYS A 189 27.77 -22.89 75.35
CA LYS A 189 28.37 -22.95 76.69
C LYS A 189 27.30 -22.79 77.77
N TYR A 190 26.45 -21.78 77.66
CA TYR A 190 25.36 -21.53 78.60
C TYR A 190 24.39 -22.73 78.68
N ARG A 191 24.04 -23.35 77.54
CA ARG A 191 23.20 -24.55 77.52
C ARG A 191 23.85 -25.73 78.23
N SER A 192 25.16 -25.93 78.05
CA SER A 192 25.91 -27.01 78.72
C SER A 192 25.99 -26.82 80.25
N GLU A 193 26.16 -25.57 80.70
CA GLU A 193 26.21 -25.22 82.13
C GLU A 193 24.82 -25.24 82.77
N SER A 194 23.78 -24.81 82.04
CA SER A 194 22.40 -24.79 82.51
C SER A 194 21.80 -26.19 82.67
N GLN A 195 22.27 -27.22 81.96
CA GLN A 195 21.84 -28.60 82.20
C GLN A 195 22.26 -29.16 83.58
N ASN A 196 23.22 -28.52 84.26
CA ASN A 196 23.64 -28.88 85.61
C ASN A 196 22.85 -28.14 86.73
N SER A 197 21.89 -27.27 86.41
CA SER A 197 21.13 -26.52 87.40
C SER A 197 19.61 -26.59 87.19
N ASN A 198 18.89 -27.14 88.16
CA ASN A 198 17.42 -27.24 88.19
C ASN A 198 16.77 -25.85 88.32
N ARG A 199 16.71 -25.07 87.22
CA ARG A 199 15.94 -23.82 87.17
C ARG A 199 14.85 -23.85 86.10
N PHE A 200 13.62 -23.66 86.58
CA PHE A 200 12.38 -23.47 85.83
C PHE A 200 12.38 -22.12 85.10
N SER A 201 12.70 -22.12 83.81
CA SER A 201 12.25 -21.13 82.83
C SER A 201 12.19 -21.84 81.48
N ALA A 202 11.09 -21.71 80.72
CA ALA A 202 11.07 -22.16 79.33
C ALA A 202 12.16 -21.38 78.57
N PRO A 203 13.25 -22.03 78.09
CA PRO A 203 14.33 -21.30 77.48
C PRO A 203 13.86 -20.78 76.13
N ILE A 204 14.00 -19.47 75.87
CA ILE A 204 14.27 -19.05 74.50
C ILE A 204 15.47 -19.90 74.08
N ASP A 205 15.32 -20.72 73.03
CA ASP A 205 16.41 -21.57 72.54
C ASP A 205 17.45 -20.66 71.86
N LEU A 206 18.32 -20.08 72.68
CA LEU A 206 19.36 -19.13 72.26
C LEU A 206 20.27 -19.77 71.20
N VAL A 207 20.51 -21.08 71.31
CA VAL A 207 21.27 -21.84 70.31
C VAL A 207 20.53 -21.84 68.99
N LYS A 208 19.22 -22.14 69.00
CA LYS A 208 18.40 -22.07 67.78
C LYS A 208 18.38 -20.68 67.16
N SER A 209 18.24 -19.62 67.97
CA SER A 209 18.26 -18.23 67.47
C SER A 209 19.62 -17.85 66.86
N ALA A 210 20.73 -18.26 67.50
CA ALA A 210 22.07 -17.99 66.99
C ALA A 210 22.38 -18.78 65.71
N ARG A 211 21.94 -20.05 65.61
CA ARG A 211 21.99 -20.83 64.37
C ARG A 211 21.22 -20.15 63.25
N GLU A 212 20.00 -19.71 63.54
CA GLU A 212 19.16 -19.04 62.55
C GLU A 212 19.78 -17.73 62.07
N LYS A 213 20.40 -16.95 62.97
CA LYS A 213 21.15 -15.74 62.61
C LYS A 213 22.30 -16.05 61.64
N LEU A 214 23.13 -17.06 61.93
CA LEU A 214 24.22 -17.47 61.02
C LEU A 214 23.69 -17.99 59.68
N ARG A 215 22.58 -18.73 59.68
CA ARG A 215 21.92 -19.21 58.46
C ARG A 215 21.43 -18.05 57.59
N LEU A 216 20.84 -17.01 58.20
CA LEU A 216 20.40 -15.79 57.52
C LEU A 216 21.56 -14.97 56.97
N LEU A 217 22.74 -15.03 57.61
CA LEU A 217 23.99 -14.45 57.13
C LEU A 217 24.67 -15.30 56.04
N GLY A 218 23.99 -16.32 55.49
CA GLY A 218 24.45 -17.10 54.35
C GLY A 218 25.41 -18.25 54.70
N ILE A 219 25.58 -18.58 55.99
CA ILE A 219 26.39 -19.72 56.42
C ILE A 219 25.62 -21.02 56.24
N THR A 220 26.25 -22.00 55.58
CA THR A 220 25.62 -23.31 55.34
C THR A 220 25.51 -24.11 56.64
N GLU A 221 24.54 -25.02 56.73
CA GLU A 221 24.40 -25.83 57.96
C GLU A 221 25.62 -26.71 58.26
N LYS A 222 26.33 -27.12 57.21
CA LYS A 222 27.60 -27.84 57.38
C LYS A 222 28.65 -26.95 58.06
N GLN A 223 28.79 -25.71 57.62
CA GLN A 223 29.70 -24.74 58.24
C GLN A 223 29.27 -24.38 59.67
N ILE A 224 27.96 -24.28 59.95
CA ILE A 224 27.45 -24.06 61.31
C ILE A 224 27.87 -25.22 62.21
N GLN A 225 27.64 -26.48 61.80
CA GLN A 225 28.07 -27.66 62.57
C GLN A 225 29.60 -27.69 62.80
N GLU A 226 30.39 -27.29 61.81
CA GLU A 226 31.85 -27.17 61.95
C GLU A 226 32.25 -26.09 62.98
N ILE A 227 31.54 -24.95 63.03
CA ILE A 227 31.74 -23.91 64.05
C ILE A 227 31.43 -24.46 65.45
N GLU A 228 30.33 -25.23 65.59
CA GLU A 228 29.94 -25.83 66.86
C GLU A 228 30.95 -26.85 67.37
N GLN A 229 31.41 -27.74 66.50
CA GLN A 229 32.42 -28.75 66.84
C GLN A 229 33.75 -28.12 67.20
N ARG A 230 34.14 -27.05 66.49
CA ARG A 230 35.40 -26.35 66.75
C ARG A 230 35.36 -25.55 68.07
N GLY A 231 34.20 -25.03 68.46
CA GLY A 231 34.00 -24.27 69.70
C GLY A 231 34.77 -22.95 69.77
N LYS A 232 35.30 -22.45 68.65
CA LYS A 232 36.00 -21.15 68.51
C LYS A 232 35.56 -20.45 67.22
N PRO A 233 35.34 -19.12 67.26
CA PRO A 233 35.02 -18.36 66.05
C PRO A 233 36.24 -18.30 65.13
N ILE A 234 36.00 -18.15 63.84
CA ILE A 234 37.01 -17.77 62.84
C ILE A 234 36.66 -16.42 62.25
N ASP A 235 37.70 -15.71 61.88
CA ASP A 235 37.66 -14.38 61.28
C ASP A 235 37.36 -14.43 59.77
N HIS A 236 37.68 -15.53 59.09
CA HIS A 236 37.45 -15.72 57.65
C HIS A 236 36.44 -16.82 57.36
N ILE A 237 35.56 -16.59 56.39
CA ILE A 237 34.65 -17.62 55.87
C ILE A 237 34.78 -17.71 54.36
N THR A 238 34.72 -18.94 53.83
CA THR A 238 34.70 -19.18 52.39
C THR A 238 33.27 -19.17 51.86
N ILE A 239 33.04 -18.38 50.82
CA ILE A 239 31.82 -18.40 50.00
C ILE A 239 32.04 -19.41 48.86
N TYR A 240 31.05 -20.28 48.67
CA TYR A 240 31.09 -21.36 47.68
C TYR A 240 30.22 -21.05 46.46
N SER A 241 30.48 -21.74 45.35
CA SER A 241 29.64 -21.63 44.16
C SER A 241 28.26 -22.30 44.38
N PRO A 242 27.13 -21.62 44.15
CA PRO A 242 25.80 -22.21 44.30
C PRO A 242 25.42 -23.15 43.13
N VAL A 243 26.06 -23.00 41.97
CA VAL A 243 25.80 -23.76 40.74
C VAL A 243 27.12 -24.09 40.02
N SER A 244 27.07 -25.02 39.08
CA SER A 244 28.17 -25.26 38.15
C SER A 244 28.06 -24.32 36.94
N GLY A 245 29.17 -23.84 36.40
CA GLY A 245 29.21 -22.96 35.22
C GLY A 245 30.56 -22.28 35.02
N ILE A 246 30.63 -21.36 34.07
CA ILE A 246 31.84 -20.60 33.75
C ILE A 246 31.73 -19.19 34.32
N VAL A 247 32.81 -18.69 34.94
CA VAL A 247 32.86 -17.33 35.47
C VAL A 247 33.01 -16.30 34.35
N ILE A 248 31.94 -15.62 33.99
CA ILE A 248 31.92 -14.65 32.88
C ILE A 248 32.28 -13.23 33.30
N ALA A 249 32.08 -12.90 34.58
CA ALA A 249 32.46 -11.61 35.13
C ALA A 249 32.97 -11.73 36.56
N LYS A 250 34.06 -11.01 36.84
CA LYS A 250 34.63 -10.79 38.18
C LYS A 250 34.53 -9.30 38.50
N LEU A 251 33.64 -8.94 39.42
CA LEU A 251 33.26 -7.54 39.71
C LEU A 251 33.99 -6.95 40.93
N ARG A 252 34.78 -7.76 41.63
CA ARG A 252 35.54 -7.38 42.81
C ARG A 252 36.96 -7.95 42.75
N GLN A 253 37.88 -7.30 43.45
CA GLN A 253 39.28 -7.66 43.56
C GLN A 253 39.62 -8.04 45.01
N GLU A 254 40.75 -8.73 45.17
CA GLU A 254 41.30 -8.98 46.50
C GLU A 254 41.63 -7.65 47.19
N GLY A 255 41.26 -7.53 48.47
CA GLY A 255 41.37 -6.32 49.27
C GLY A 255 40.10 -5.46 49.28
N ASP A 256 39.16 -5.67 48.34
CA ASP A 256 37.92 -4.89 48.29
C ASP A 256 37.05 -5.12 49.53
N ARG A 257 36.37 -4.06 49.98
CA ARG A 257 35.31 -4.15 50.98
C ARG A 257 33.96 -4.24 50.26
N VAL A 258 33.15 -5.23 50.62
CA VAL A 258 31.83 -5.48 50.05
C VAL A 258 30.75 -5.33 51.11
N ASN A 259 29.57 -4.93 50.67
CA ASN A 259 28.36 -4.90 51.50
C ASN A 259 27.45 -6.08 51.16
N THR A 260 26.54 -6.44 52.07
CA THR A 260 25.49 -7.43 51.79
C THR A 260 24.71 -7.08 50.52
N GLY A 261 24.61 -8.04 49.61
CA GLY A 261 23.97 -7.90 48.29
C GLY A 261 24.93 -7.57 47.15
N ASP A 262 26.16 -7.14 47.43
CA ASP A 262 27.14 -6.84 46.38
C ASP A 262 27.48 -8.09 45.56
N ARG A 263 27.45 -7.95 44.23
CA ARG A 263 27.85 -9.02 43.30
C ARG A 263 29.37 -9.14 43.23
N ILE A 264 29.87 -10.35 43.46
CA ILE A 264 31.30 -10.68 43.39
C ILE A 264 31.60 -11.32 42.03
N TYR A 265 30.84 -12.36 41.67
CA TYR A 265 30.99 -13.07 40.40
C TYR A 265 29.66 -13.21 39.66
N THR A 266 29.76 -13.36 38.35
CA THR A 266 28.67 -13.84 37.49
C THR A 266 29.11 -15.13 36.81
N LEU A 267 28.28 -16.16 36.93
CA LEU A 267 28.47 -17.46 36.32
C LEU A 267 27.44 -17.67 35.23
N ALA A 268 27.83 -18.36 34.17
CA ALA A 268 26.95 -18.77 33.09
C ALA A 268 27.10 -20.26 32.80
N ASP A 269 25.99 -20.97 32.65
CA ASP A 269 25.96 -22.28 32.00
C ASP A 269 25.89 -22.07 30.48
N LEU A 270 26.94 -22.50 29.77
CA LEU A 270 27.08 -22.31 28.31
C LEU A 270 26.59 -23.50 27.48
N THR A 271 25.96 -24.51 28.10
CA THR A 271 25.43 -25.69 27.38
C THR A 271 24.24 -25.35 26.48
N GLN A 272 23.55 -24.24 26.78
CA GLN A 272 22.51 -23.63 25.96
C GLN A 272 22.82 -22.14 25.85
N LEU A 273 22.72 -21.62 24.63
CA LEU A 273 23.00 -20.23 24.33
C LEU A 273 21.80 -19.61 23.62
N TRP A 274 21.72 -18.29 23.67
CA TRP A 274 20.79 -17.54 22.84
C TRP A 274 21.51 -17.04 21.61
N MET A 275 20.84 -17.09 20.48
CA MET A 275 21.24 -16.37 19.28
C MET A 275 20.28 -15.21 19.09
N GLN A 276 20.77 -13.98 19.26
CA GLN A 276 20.02 -12.76 18.96
C GLN A 276 20.30 -12.32 17.53
N MET A 277 19.25 -12.15 16.75
CA MET A 277 19.33 -11.72 15.36
C MET A 277 18.44 -10.51 15.12
N ASP A 278 18.78 -9.73 14.10
CA ASP A 278 17.96 -8.62 13.63
C ASP A 278 17.18 -9.03 12.38
N ALA A 279 15.85 -8.94 12.46
CA ALA A 279 14.95 -9.09 11.33
C ALA A 279 14.42 -7.72 10.88
N TYR A 280 14.39 -7.46 9.58
CA TYR A 280 13.73 -6.26 9.06
C TYR A 280 12.21 -6.35 9.19
N GLU A 281 11.55 -5.20 9.33
CA GLU A 281 10.09 -5.11 9.39
C GLU A 281 9.39 -5.85 8.24
N SER A 282 9.92 -5.76 7.01
CA SER A 282 9.39 -6.45 5.83
C SER A 282 9.45 -7.97 5.91
N ASP A 283 10.34 -8.52 6.75
CA ASP A 283 10.57 -9.96 6.88
C ASP A 283 9.71 -10.61 7.97
N LEU A 284 9.10 -9.82 8.86
CA LEU A 284 8.25 -10.30 9.97
C LEU A 284 7.05 -11.12 9.49
N ALA A 285 6.54 -10.83 8.29
CA ALA A 285 5.48 -11.61 7.66
C ALA A 285 5.82 -13.11 7.59
N TRP A 286 7.11 -13.43 7.50
CA TRP A 286 7.63 -14.79 7.30
C TRP A 286 8.13 -15.47 8.56
N LEU A 287 8.28 -14.76 9.68
CA LEU A 287 8.88 -15.26 10.91
C LEU A 287 7.80 -15.63 11.93
N ARG A 288 7.87 -16.84 12.49
CA ARG A 288 6.94 -17.36 13.50
C ARG A 288 7.69 -18.06 14.62
N TYR A 289 7.06 -18.12 15.79
CA TYR A 289 7.58 -18.83 16.95
C TYR A 289 7.76 -20.33 16.65
N GLY A 290 8.89 -20.93 17.01
CA GLY A 290 9.16 -22.35 16.85
C GLY A 290 9.78 -22.76 15.51
N GLN A 291 9.88 -21.84 14.54
CA GLN A 291 10.50 -22.12 13.24
C GLN A 291 11.96 -22.53 13.42
N GLU A 292 12.39 -23.48 12.59
CA GLU A 292 13.79 -23.86 12.49
C GLU A 292 14.61 -22.75 11.81
N VAL A 293 15.76 -22.45 12.41
CA VAL A 293 16.74 -21.48 11.90
C VAL A 293 18.04 -22.22 11.60
N GLU A 294 18.52 -22.11 10.37
CA GLU A 294 19.85 -22.59 9.99
C GLU A 294 20.83 -21.41 10.11
N PHE A 295 21.94 -21.58 10.80
CA PHE A 295 22.93 -20.52 10.91
C PHE A 295 24.36 -21.03 10.78
N THR A 296 25.24 -20.11 10.43
CA THR A 296 26.67 -20.34 10.24
C THR A 296 27.44 -19.28 11.03
N THR A 297 28.67 -19.61 11.41
CA THR A 297 29.56 -18.69 12.12
C THR A 297 30.89 -18.60 11.37
N GLU A 298 31.55 -17.45 11.44
CA GLU A 298 32.86 -17.27 10.78
C GLU A 298 33.94 -18.16 11.40
N ALA A 299 33.78 -18.55 12.68
CA ALA A 299 34.70 -19.41 13.39
C ALA A 299 34.72 -20.85 12.86
N TYR A 300 33.62 -21.32 12.25
CA TYR A 300 33.49 -22.67 11.69
C TYR A 300 32.91 -22.63 10.26
N PRO A 301 33.70 -22.18 9.27
CA PRO A 301 33.22 -22.05 7.89
C PRO A 301 32.73 -23.38 7.30
N GLY A 302 31.54 -23.36 6.69
CA GLY A 302 30.94 -24.52 6.01
C GLY A 302 30.13 -25.44 6.93
N GLU A 303 30.18 -25.26 8.24
CA GLU A 303 29.31 -25.97 9.18
C GLU A 303 27.99 -25.21 9.38
N VAL A 304 26.88 -25.96 9.39
CA VAL A 304 25.54 -25.43 9.60
C VAL A 304 25.04 -25.89 10.96
N PHE A 305 24.75 -24.92 11.81
CA PHE A 305 24.12 -25.12 13.10
C PHE A 305 22.62 -24.86 12.98
N LYS A 306 21.85 -25.43 13.90
CA LYS A 306 20.39 -25.32 13.93
C LYS A 306 19.91 -24.82 15.28
N GLY A 307 18.85 -24.03 15.26
CA GLY A 307 18.13 -23.57 16.45
C GLY A 307 16.66 -23.35 16.14
N ARG A 308 15.88 -23.01 17.17
CA ARG A 308 14.45 -22.66 17.00
C ARG A 308 14.14 -21.26 17.52
N ILE A 309 13.32 -20.52 16.77
CA ILE A 309 12.85 -19.20 17.19
C ILE A 309 12.07 -19.34 18.51
N ALA A 310 12.58 -18.73 19.57
CA ALA A 310 12.00 -18.78 20.91
C ALA A 310 11.29 -17.50 21.30
N PHE A 311 11.62 -16.38 20.65
CA PHE A 311 10.97 -15.11 20.91
C PHE A 311 11.19 -14.15 19.74
N ILE A 312 10.15 -13.42 19.38
CA ILE A 312 10.20 -12.31 18.43
C ILE A 312 9.76 -11.09 19.23
N ASP A 313 10.62 -10.09 19.35
CA ASP A 313 10.37 -8.90 20.15
C ASP A 313 9.10 -8.19 19.63
N PRO A 314 8.12 -7.86 20.49
CA PRO A 314 6.93 -7.12 20.06
C PRO A 314 7.24 -5.66 19.69
N VAL A 315 8.42 -5.15 20.04
CA VAL A 315 8.81 -3.76 19.81
C VAL A 315 9.81 -3.67 18.65
N LEU A 316 9.50 -2.80 17.68
CA LEU A 316 10.40 -2.43 16.60
C LEU A 316 11.42 -1.39 17.09
N ASN A 317 12.69 -1.58 16.77
CA ASN A 317 13.70 -0.56 17.01
C ASN A 317 13.52 0.60 16.02
N GLU A 318 13.22 1.79 16.52
CA GLU A 318 12.93 2.97 15.69
C GLU A 318 14.11 3.44 14.83
N MET A 319 15.36 3.23 15.30
CA MET A 319 16.57 3.67 14.60
C MET A 319 16.96 2.71 13.48
N THR A 320 16.92 1.40 13.73
CA THR A 320 17.34 0.39 12.75
C THR A 320 16.18 -0.16 11.91
N ARG A 321 14.93 0.08 12.30
CA ARG A 321 13.72 -0.55 11.73
C ARG A 321 13.83 -2.07 11.69
N THR A 322 14.43 -2.63 12.74
CA THR A 322 14.57 -4.07 12.95
C THR A 322 13.88 -4.52 14.23
N VAL A 323 13.48 -5.78 14.24
CA VAL A 323 12.96 -6.49 15.41
C VAL A 323 13.98 -7.52 15.84
N LYS A 324 14.18 -7.65 17.15
CA LYS A 324 15.05 -8.69 17.71
C LYS A 324 14.35 -10.05 17.69
N VAL A 325 15.02 -11.02 17.08
CA VAL A 325 14.58 -12.41 17.01
C VAL A 325 15.56 -13.25 17.82
N ARG A 326 15.07 -13.87 18.89
CA ARG A 326 15.85 -14.74 19.76
C ARG A 326 15.59 -16.20 19.40
N VAL A 327 16.68 -16.93 19.26
CA VAL A 327 16.70 -18.35 18.93
C VAL A 327 17.41 -19.11 20.04
N ASN A 328 16.82 -20.21 20.49
CA ASN A 328 17.47 -21.14 21.42
C ASN A 328 18.45 -22.02 20.63
N VAL A 329 19.70 -22.07 21.07
CA VAL A 329 20.78 -22.79 20.41
C VAL A 329 21.45 -23.78 21.37
N PRO A 330 21.40 -25.09 21.08
CA PRO A 330 22.14 -26.07 21.86
C PRO A 330 23.64 -25.96 21.62
N ASN A 331 24.44 -26.09 22.68
CA ASN A 331 25.89 -25.94 22.65
C ASN A 331 26.57 -26.99 23.56
N GLU A 332 26.16 -28.25 23.44
CA GLU A 332 26.67 -29.36 24.29
C GLU A 332 28.17 -29.62 24.10
N ASP A 333 28.71 -29.32 22.92
CA ASP A 333 30.12 -29.46 22.58
C ASP A 333 30.97 -28.24 22.96
N GLY A 334 30.34 -27.17 23.47
CA GLY A 334 31.02 -25.95 23.93
C GLY A 334 31.72 -25.16 22.81
N ARG A 335 31.41 -25.45 21.54
CA ARG A 335 32.11 -24.85 20.39
C ARG A 335 31.67 -23.42 20.13
N LEU A 336 30.39 -23.12 20.34
CA LEU A 336 29.84 -21.79 20.20
C LEU A 336 30.18 -20.97 21.44
N LYS A 337 30.71 -19.77 21.21
CA LYS A 337 31.05 -18.83 22.27
C LYS A 337 30.18 -17.59 22.16
N PRO A 338 29.80 -16.99 23.29
CA PRO A 338 29.17 -15.67 23.33
C PRO A 338 29.98 -14.63 22.54
N GLU A 339 29.28 -13.65 21.97
CA GLU A 339 29.77 -12.60 21.07
C GLU A 339 30.27 -13.08 19.70
N MET A 340 30.16 -14.37 19.35
CA MET A 340 30.37 -14.82 17.98
C MET A 340 29.31 -14.25 17.04
N PHE A 341 29.74 -13.67 15.93
CA PHE A 341 28.85 -13.26 14.84
C PHE A 341 28.29 -14.48 14.12
N VAL A 342 27.02 -14.37 13.73
CA VAL A 342 26.31 -15.41 13.01
C VAL A 342 25.56 -14.84 11.82
N SER A 343 25.51 -15.63 10.75
CA SER A 343 24.61 -15.41 9.64
C SER A 343 23.61 -16.55 9.61
N ALA A 344 22.33 -16.20 9.65
CA ALA A 344 21.22 -17.13 9.77
C ALA A 344 20.26 -17.00 8.58
N ILE A 345 19.63 -18.12 8.24
CA ILE A 345 18.62 -18.22 7.20
C ILE A 345 17.43 -18.97 7.77
N VAL A 346 16.26 -18.34 7.72
CA VAL A 346 14.97 -18.98 7.99
C VAL A 346 14.29 -19.25 6.66
N ARG A 347 13.91 -20.49 6.42
CA ARG A 347 13.26 -20.94 5.18
C ARG A 347 11.77 -21.14 5.44
N SER A 348 10.98 -20.12 5.17
CA SER A 348 9.53 -20.15 5.40
C SER A 348 8.81 -20.56 4.13
N LYS A 349 8.16 -21.73 4.13
CA LYS A 349 7.24 -22.12 3.04
C LYS A 349 5.93 -21.37 3.21
N VAL A 350 5.35 -20.86 2.13
CA VAL A 350 4.17 -19.99 2.17
C VAL A 350 2.95 -20.68 1.55
N ALA A 351 1.83 -20.68 2.28
CA ALA A 351 0.51 -21.12 1.82
C ALA A 351 -0.31 -19.97 1.20
N ALA A 352 -1.48 -20.31 0.65
CA ALA A 352 -2.53 -19.33 0.36
C ALA A 352 -2.83 -18.45 1.59
N GLY A 353 -3.04 -17.15 1.35
CA GLY A 353 -3.27 -16.15 2.41
C GLY A 353 -2.02 -15.69 3.16
N GLY A 354 -0.81 -15.95 2.65
CA GLY A 354 0.44 -15.45 3.23
C GLY A 354 0.86 -16.13 4.54
N ARG A 355 0.24 -17.27 4.87
CA ARG A 355 0.53 -18.02 6.10
C ARG A 355 1.77 -18.91 5.93
N VAL A 356 2.54 -19.05 6.98
CA VAL A 356 3.76 -19.86 7.00
C VAL A 356 3.40 -21.34 7.27
N ILE A 357 3.94 -22.24 6.46
CA ILE A 357 3.83 -23.69 6.64
C ILE A 357 5.16 -24.20 7.15
N ASP A 358 5.13 -24.85 8.31
CA ASP A 358 6.20 -25.73 8.74
C ASP A 358 5.65 -27.17 8.84
N PRO A 359 6.03 -28.06 7.91
CA PRO A 359 5.60 -29.46 7.95
C PRO A 359 5.98 -30.18 9.24
N SER A 360 7.05 -29.76 9.93
CA SER A 360 7.49 -30.39 11.17
C SER A 360 6.58 -30.07 12.36
N LEU A 361 5.82 -28.98 12.28
CA LEU A 361 4.93 -28.50 13.34
C LEU A 361 3.45 -28.75 13.03
N ALA A 362 3.10 -29.17 11.81
CA ALA A 362 1.73 -29.43 11.42
C ALA A 362 1.07 -30.52 12.29
N GLY A 363 -0.05 -30.17 12.95
CA GLY A 363 -0.78 -31.06 13.85
C GLY A 363 -0.09 -31.31 15.19
N LYS A 364 1.04 -30.66 15.48
CA LYS A 364 1.81 -30.84 16.72
C LYS A 364 1.42 -29.81 17.78
N TRP A 365 1.80 -30.13 19.02
CA TRP A 365 1.64 -29.31 20.21
C TRP A 365 3.00 -28.79 20.64
N ILE A 366 3.12 -27.48 20.80
CA ILE A 366 4.38 -26.78 21.11
C ILE A 366 4.30 -26.05 22.45
N GLY A 367 5.40 -26.01 23.19
CA GLY A 367 5.50 -25.24 24.43
C GLY A 367 5.41 -23.74 24.14
N PRO A 368 4.61 -22.94 24.87
CA PRO A 368 4.49 -21.50 24.60
C PRO A 368 5.75 -20.70 24.96
N MET A 369 6.65 -21.25 25.77
CA MET A 369 7.90 -20.61 26.20
C MET A 369 9.15 -21.45 25.90
N HIS A 370 8.98 -22.66 25.37
CA HIS A 370 10.04 -23.65 25.14
C HIS A 370 9.83 -24.26 23.76
N PRO A 371 10.27 -23.60 22.68
CA PRO A 371 9.97 -24.02 21.30
C PRO A 371 10.59 -25.38 20.95
N GLU A 372 11.61 -25.81 21.70
CA GLU A 372 12.22 -27.13 21.60
C GLU A 372 11.30 -28.28 22.04
N ILE A 373 10.26 -27.99 22.82
CA ILE A 373 9.30 -28.99 23.29
C ILE A 373 8.14 -29.07 22.30
N VAL A 374 8.20 -30.07 21.42
CA VAL A 374 7.15 -30.40 20.44
C VAL A 374 6.66 -31.82 20.69
N LYS A 375 5.34 -32.00 20.83
CA LYS A 375 4.68 -33.29 21.06
C LYS A 375 3.56 -33.54 20.06
N ASP A 376 3.21 -34.80 19.88
CA ASP A 376 2.15 -35.22 18.94
C ASP A 376 0.76 -35.09 19.55
N GLU A 377 0.69 -35.11 20.88
CA GLU A 377 -0.54 -35.11 21.65
C GLU A 377 -0.61 -33.90 22.60
N PRO A 378 -1.83 -33.46 22.97
CA PRO A 378 -1.99 -32.45 24.01
C PRO A 378 -1.35 -32.91 25.32
N GLY A 379 -0.75 -31.99 26.05
CA GLY A 379 -0.11 -32.28 27.32
C GLY A 379 0.56 -31.05 27.91
N ASN A 380 1.46 -31.26 28.86
CA ASN A 380 2.22 -30.19 29.49
C ASN A 380 3.68 -30.18 29.00
N CYS A 381 4.27 -29.00 29.04
CA CYS A 381 5.69 -28.78 28.78
C CYS A 381 6.54 -29.41 29.89
N ASP A 382 7.58 -30.15 29.51
CA ASP A 382 8.44 -30.89 30.46
C ASP A 382 9.37 -29.96 31.26
N ILE A 383 9.56 -28.71 30.81
CA ILE A 383 10.47 -27.74 31.44
C ILE A 383 9.71 -26.85 32.44
N CYS A 384 8.58 -26.27 32.03
CA CYS A 384 7.84 -25.30 32.84
C CYS A 384 6.48 -25.78 33.36
N GLY A 385 5.99 -26.94 32.92
CA GLY A 385 4.70 -27.50 33.33
C GLY A 385 3.45 -26.84 32.73
N MET A 386 3.61 -25.78 31.92
CA MET A 386 2.47 -25.13 31.25
C MET A 386 1.84 -26.03 30.17
N PRO A 387 0.53 -25.90 29.89
CA PRO A 387 -0.12 -26.64 28.82
C PRO A 387 0.49 -26.27 27.46
N LEU A 388 0.72 -27.29 26.63
CA LEU A 388 1.15 -27.10 25.26
C LEU A 388 0.01 -26.47 24.44
N VAL A 389 0.37 -25.68 23.44
CA VAL A 389 -0.58 -25.06 22.51
C VAL A 389 -0.46 -25.70 21.14
N ARG A 390 -1.55 -25.72 20.38
CA ARG A 390 -1.53 -26.22 19.00
C ARG A 390 -0.66 -25.29 18.15
N ALA A 391 0.23 -25.85 17.32
CA ALA A 391 1.06 -25.02 16.44
C ALA A 391 0.20 -24.09 15.57
N GLU A 392 -1.01 -24.50 15.20
CA GLU A 392 -1.91 -23.72 14.36
C GLU A 392 -2.34 -22.39 14.99
N THR A 393 -2.43 -22.31 16.32
CA THR A 393 -2.74 -21.04 17.01
C THR A 393 -1.58 -20.06 16.98
N LEU A 394 -0.36 -20.52 16.66
CA LEU A 394 0.83 -19.69 16.53
C LEU A 394 1.08 -19.23 15.08
N GLY A 395 0.06 -19.34 14.22
CA GLY A 395 0.11 -18.85 12.84
C GLY A 395 0.65 -19.87 11.83
N TYR A 396 0.85 -21.12 12.23
CA TYR A 396 1.09 -22.21 11.30
C TYR A 396 -0.24 -22.72 10.73
N VAL A 397 -0.23 -23.16 9.48
CA VAL A 397 -1.37 -23.86 8.89
C VAL A 397 -1.00 -25.32 8.68
N THR A 398 -1.92 -26.21 9.02
CA THR A 398 -1.84 -27.60 8.59
C THR A 398 -1.95 -27.64 7.07
N ALA A 399 -0.95 -28.21 6.43
CA ALA A 399 -1.08 -28.64 5.06
C ALA A 399 -2.02 -29.87 5.04
N GLU A 400 -3.33 -29.66 5.07
CA GLU A 400 -4.20 -30.55 4.31
C GLU A 400 -3.83 -30.28 2.84
N PRO A 401 -3.24 -31.25 2.11
CA PRO A 401 -2.75 -31.02 0.76
C PRO A 401 -3.92 -31.00 -0.21
N SER A 402 -4.72 -29.95 -0.16
CA SER A 402 -5.64 -29.59 -1.23
C SER A 402 -4.92 -28.61 -2.17
N ASP A 403 -5.15 -28.73 -3.48
CA ASP A 403 -4.62 -27.78 -4.46
C ASP A 403 -5.08 -26.32 -4.20
N THR A 404 -6.13 -26.13 -3.40
CA THR A 404 -6.60 -24.82 -2.94
C THR A 404 -5.67 -24.14 -1.92
N ALA A 405 -4.78 -24.88 -1.26
CA ALA A 405 -3.82 -24.33 -0.29
C ALA A 405 -2.58 -23.68 -0.96
N LYS A 406 -2.33 -23.94 -2.24
CA LYS A 406 -1.20 -23.35 -2.98
C LYS A 406 -1.52 -21.90 -3.36
N PRO A 407 -0.69 -20.91 -2.99
CA PRO A 407 -0.91 -19.53 -3.39
C PRO A 407 -0.69 -19.37 -4.90
N LEU A 408 -1.43 -18.45 -5.51
CA LEU A 408 -1.18 -18.00 -6.87
C LEU A 408 0.08 -17.11 -6.85
N VAL A 409 1.06 -17.39 -7.71
CA VAL A 409 2.33 -16.65 -7.72
C VAL A 409 2.77 -16.24 -9.12
N ILE A 410 3.56 -15.17 -9.17
CA ILE A 410 4.26 -14.72 -10.37
C ILE A 410 5.73 -14.42 -10.07
N PRO A 411 6.64 -14.58 -11.04
CA PRO A 411 8.03 -14.15 -10.87
C PRO A 411 8.12 -12.65 -10.57
N VAL A 412 9.07 -12.25 -9.72
CA VAL A 412 9.32 -10.84 -9.37
C VAL A 412 9.56 -9.97 -10.61
N SER A 413 10.20 -10.53 -11.65
CA SER A 413 10.47 -9.83 -12.90
C SER A 413 9.24 -9.49 -13.72
N ALA A 414 8.09 -10.14 -13.48
CA ALA A 414 6.86 -9.88 -14.21
C ALA A 414 6.16 -8.59 -13.76
N ALA A 415 6.28 -8.24 -12.48
CA ALA A 415 5.61 -7.10 -11.88
C ALA A 415 6.41 -5.81 -12.07
N LEU A 416 5.74 -4.77 -12.57
CA LEU A 416 6.20 -3.39 -12.57
C LEU A 416 5.57 -2.67 -11.39
N LEU A 417 6.40 -2.17 -10.46
CA LEU A 417 5.95 -1.51 -9.24
C LEU A 417 6.10 0.01 -9.36
N THR A 418 5.04 0.75 -9.03
CA THR A 418 5.07 2.22 -8.88
C THR A 418 4.40 2.65 -7.59
N GLY A 419 5.22 3.04 -6.62
CA GLY A 419 4.73 3.34 -5.28
C GLY A 419 4.02 2.12 -4.71
N THR A 420 2.71 2.23 -4.51
CA THR A 420 1.84 1.17 -4.00
C THR A 420 1.24 0.26 -5.08
N ARG A 421 1.28 0.67 -6.36
CA ARG A 421 0.60 -0.04 -7.45
C ARG A 421 1.50 -1.06 -8.12
N ALA A 422 0.92 -2.19 -8.52
CA ALA A 422 1.59 -3.22 -9.29
C ALA A 422 0.89 -3.46 -10.63
N ILE A 423 1.64 -3.40 -11.72
CA ILE A 423 1.15 -3.66 -13.07
C ILE A 423 1.88 -4.86 -13.66
N VAL A 424 1.14 -5.74 -14.33
CA VAL A 424 1.66 -6.90 -15.06
C VAL A 424 1.09 -6.93 -16.47
N TYR A 425 1.87 -7.43 -17.41
CA TYR A 425 1.41 -7.61 -18.79
C TYR A 425 1.06 -9.08 -19.02
N VAL A 426 -0.19 -9.34 -19.40
CA VAL A 426 -0.71 -10.68 -19.67
C VAL A 426 -0.86 -10.85 -21.19
N GLN A 427 -0.37 -11.96 -21.72
CA GLN A 427 -0.58 -12.30 -23.12
C GLN A 427 -2.01 -12.79 -23.34
N VAL A 428 -2.72 -12.15 -24.28
CA VAL A 428 -4.08 -12.55 -24.66
C VAL A 428 -3.99 -13.81 -25.55
N PRO A 429 -4.73 -14.89 -25.22
CA PRO A 429 -4.70 -16.11 -26.01
C PRO A 429 -5.48 -15.95 -27.33
N ASN A 430 -5.14 -16.77 -28.33
CA ASN A 430 -5.89 -16.92 -29.59
C ASN A 430 -6.05 -15.64 -30.43
N THR A 431 -5.07 -14.74 -30.38
CA THR A 431 -5.02 -13.54 -31.23
C THR A 431 -4.17 -13.77 -32.48
N GLU A 432 -4.54 -13.16 -33.61
CA GLU A 432 -3.80 -13.28 -34.88
C GLU A 432 -2.38 -12.70 -34.78
N GLU A 433 -2.25 -11.55 -34.11
CA GLU A 433 -0.97 -10.98 -33.71
C GLU A 433 -0.74 -11.16 -32.20
N PRO A 434 0.51 -11.27 -31.73
CA PRO A 434 0.82 -11.25 -30.31
C PRO A 434 0.25 -10.00 -29.61
N THR A 435 -0.76 -10.21 -28.77
CA THR A 435 -1.45 -9.15 -28.03
C THR A 435 -1.19 -9.28 -26.54
N TYR A 436 -0.98 -8.14 -25.89
CA TYR A 436 -0.68 -8.04 -24.47
C TYR A 436 -1.59 -7.01 -23.80
N GLU A 437 -2.09 -7.35 -22.62
CA GLU A 437 -2.97 -6.52 -21.80
C GLU A 437 -2.26 -6.16 -20.50
N GLY A 438 -2.10 -4.87 -20.23
CA GLY A 438 -1.59 -4.36 -18.96
C GLY A 438 -2.68 -4.39 -17.90
N ARG A 439 -2.51 -5.19 -16.84
CA ARG A 439 -3.45 -5.29 -15.72
C ARG A 439 -2.84 -4.78 -14.45
N GLU A 440 -3.64 -4.05 -13.70
CA GLU A 440 -3.32 -3.67 -12.34
C GLU A 440 -3.72 -4.79 -11.39
N ILE A 441 -2.80 -5.19 -10.53
CA ILE A 441 -2.96 -6.37 -9.67
C ILE A 441 -2.61 -6.02 -8.24
N VAL A 442 -3.20 -6.75 -7.29
CA VAL A 442 -2.85 -6.64 -5.88
C VAL A 442 -1.87 -7.75 -5.55
N LEU A 443 -0.65 -7.36 -5.19
CA LEU A 443 0.38 -8.29 -4.77
C LEU A 443 0.33 -8.53 -3.26
N GLY A 444 0.60 -9.77 -2.88
CA GLY A 444 0.95 -10.14 -1.53
C GLY A 444 2.45 -9.99 -1.27
N PRO A 445 2.91 -10.41 -0.08
CA PRO A 445 4.29 -10.26 0.30
C PRO A 445 5.22 -11.10 -0.60
N ARG A 446 6.45 -10.61 -0.82
CA ARG A 446 7.46 -11.24 -1.69
C ARG A 446 8.08 -12.48 -1.06
N ALA A 447 7.91 -13.65 -1.67
CA ALA A 447 8.51 -14.89 -1.22
C ALA A 447 9.63 -15.33 -2.18
N GLY A 448 10.86 -14.91 -1.87
CA GLY A 448 12.04 -15.22 -2.69
C GLY A 448 11.97 -14.54 -4.06
N ASP A 449 11.95 -15.34 -5.13
CA ASP A 449 11.90 -14.88 -6.52
C ASP A 449 10.48 -14.70 -7.06
N TYR A 450 9.47 -14.83 -6.18
CA TYR A 450 8.06 -14.73 -6.52
C TYR A 450 7.34 -13.69 -5.67
N TYR A 451 6.33 -13.05 -6.26
CA TYR A 451 5.27 -12.40 -5.52
C TYR A 451 4.06 -13.33 -5.40
N LEU A 452 3.44 -13.33 -4.22
CA LEU A 452 2.09 -13.85 -4.08
C LEU A 452 1.12 -12.89 -4.78
N VAL A 453 0.11 -13.43 -5.44
CA VAL A 453 -0.94 -12.63 -6.08
C VAL A 453 -2.22 -12.75 -5.26
N LYS A 454 -2.71 -11.63 -4.74
CA LYS A 454 -4.00 -11.57 -4.02
C LYS A 454 -5.17 -11.41 -4.99
N SER A 455 -5.02 -10.56 -6.00
CA SER A 455 -6.06 -10.26 -6.99
C SER A 455 -5.47 -9.86 -8.35
N GLY A 456 -6.28 -10.00 -9.41
CA GLY A 456 -6.02 -9.45 -10.74
C GLY A 456 -5.46 -10.42 -11.79
N LEU A 457 -5.13 -11.66 -11.40
CA LEU A 457 -4.68 -12.72 -12.32
C LEU A 457 -5.41 -14.04 -12.07
N LYS A 458 -5.41 -14.89 -13.10
CA LYS A 458 -5.92 -16.27 -13.05
C LYS A 458 -4.80 -17.26 -13.33
N GLU A 459 -4.95 -18.46 -12.78
CA GLU A 459 -4.03 -19.56 -13.07
C GLU A 459 -4.04 -19.91 -14.56
N GLY A 460 -2.86 -20.20 -15.11
CA GLY A 460 -2.66 -20.50 -16.53
C GLY A 460 -2.48 -19.29 -17.44
N GLU A 461 -2.77 -18.07 -16.97
CA GLU A 461 -2.49 -16.85 -17.75
C GLU A 461 -0.98 -16.67 -17.99
N LEU A 462 -0.58 -16.15 -19.14
CA LEU A 462 0.83 -15.98 -19.48
C LEU A 462 1.29 -14.56 -19.17
N VAL A 463 2.05 -14.38 -18.10
CA VAL A 463 2.60 -13.06 -17.71
C VAL A 463 3.97 -12.82 -18.33
N VAL A 464 4.23 -11.59 -18.77
CA VAL A 464 5.50 -11.18 -19.38
C VAL A 464 6.56 -10.98 -18.29
N THR A 465 7.61 -11.78 -18.31
CA THR A 465 8.75 -11.71 -17.37
C THR A 465 9.95 -10.94 -17.92
N ASN A 466 10.01 -10.76 -19.24
CA ASN A 466 11.05 -9.96 -19.89
C ASN A 466 10.43 -9.04 -20.95
N GLY A 467 10.82 -7.77 -20.94
CA GLY A 467 10.33 -6.74 -21.87
C GLY A 467 8.97 -6.13 -21.53
N ASN A 468 8.46 -6.37 -20.32
CA ASN A 468 7.28 -5.68 -19.76
C ASN A 468 7.42 -4.15 -19.75
N PHE A 469 8.59 -3.60 -19.37
CA PHE A 469 8.84 -2.15 -19.43
C PHE A 469 8.75 -1.58 -20.86
N LYS A 470 9.15 -2.36 -21.87
CA LYS A 470 9.06 -1.94 -23.28
C LYS A 470 7.60 -1.92 -23.76
N LEU A 471 6.79 -2.88 -23.31
CA LEU A 471 5.34 -2.89 -23.58
C LEU A 471 4.66 -1.68 -22.92
N ASP A 472 5.04 -1.37 -21.69
CA ASP A 472 4.53 -0.21 -20.96
C ASP A 472 4.90 1.11 -21.63
N SER A 473 6.17 1.26 -22.02
CA SER A 473 6.64 2.41 -22.79
C SER A 473 5.86 2.56 -24.11
N ALA A 474 5.53 1.45 -24.78
CA ALA A 474 4.77 1.48 -26.03
C ALA A 474 3.31 1.90 -25.80
N LEU A 475 2.66 1.49 -24.70
CA LEU A 475 1.33 1.99 -24.33
C LEU A 475 1.37 3.48 -24.01
N GLN A 476 2.38 3.93 -23.27
CA GLN A 476 2.58 5.35 -22.94
C GLN A 476 2.75 6.21 -24.20
N ILE A 477 3.57 5.77 -25.17
CA ILE A 477 3.73 6.43 -26.47
C ILE A 477 2.42 6.41 -27.26
N SER A 478 1.67 5.32 -27.17
CA SER A 478 0.35 5.17 -27.80
C SER A 478 -0.76 5.89 -27.02
N ALA A 479 -0.39 6.74 -26.05
CA ALA A 479 -1.32 7.58 -25.31
C ALA A 479 -2.33 6.82 -24.43
N LYS A 480 -2.16 5.50 -24.26
CA LYS A 480 -3.00 4.61 -23.44
C LYS A 480 -2.56 4.67 -21.97
N PRO A 481 -3.40 4.22 -21.02
CA PRO A 481 -3.00 4.10 -19.64
C PRO A 481 -1.75 3.23 -19.49
N SER A 482 -0.80 3.72 -18.71
CA SER A 482 0.49 3.07 -18.46
C SER A 482 0.86 3.25 -16.99
N MET A 483 1.98 2.65 -16.60
CA MET A 483 2.55 2.82 -15.27
C MET A 483 2.78 4.29 -14.89
N MET A 484 3.29 5.11 -15.82
CA MET A 484 3.59 6.53 -15.58
C MET A 484 2.41 7.47 -15.87
N THR A 485 1.43 7.03 -16.66
CA THR A 485 0.22 7.80 -17.00
C THR A 485 -1.02 6.96 -16.72
N PRO A 486 -1.48 6.89 -15.45
CA PRO A 486 -2.49 5.92 -15.00
C PRO A 486 -3.85 6.06 -15.67
N GLU A 487 -4.20 7.25 -16.14
CA GLU A 487 -5.50 7.54 -16.74
C GLU A 487 -5.50 7.39 -18.27
N GLY A 488 -4.31 7.22 -18.87
CA GLY A 488 -4.13 7.48 -20.29
C GLY A 488 -4.42 8.96 -20.60
N GLY A 489 -4.08 9.44 -21.80
CA GLY A 489 -4.28 10.87 -22.06
C GLY A 489 -3.26 11.78 -21.37
N GLY A 490 -2.61 12.67 -22.11
CA GLY A 490 -1.86 13.77 -21.51
C GLY A 490 -2.86 14.84 -21.15
N SER A 491 -3.24 14.95 -19.88
CA SER A 491 -3.87 16.17 -19.40
C SER A 491 -2.83 17.29 -19.58
N ALA A 492 -3.16 18.28 -20.41
CA ALA A 492 -2.35 19.46 -20.60
C ALA A 492 -2.40 20.32 -19.33
N GLY A 493 -1.61 19.95 -18.32
CA GLY A 493 -1.22 20.84 -17.24
C GLY A 493 -0.33 21.93 -17.83
N GLY A 494 -0.96 23.00 -18.34
CA GLY A 494 -0.28 24.17 -18.85
C GLY A 494 0.27 25.01 -17.70
N HIS A 495 1.56 24.89 -17.42
CA HIS A 495 2.28 25.90 -16.63
C HIS A 495 2.58 27.11 -17.51
N ASN A 496 2.15 28.29 -17.06
CA ASN A 496 2.25 29.56 -17.74
C ASN A 496 3.66 30.17 -17.55
N HIS A 497 4.38 30.41 -18.65
CA HIS A 497 5.48 31.38 -18.69
C HIS A 497 5.08 32.52 -19.63
N GLY A 498 5.20 33.75 -19.12
CA GLY A 498 4.69 34.95 -19.76
C GLY A 498 5.42 35.37 -21.03
N GLY A 499 4.73 36.21 -21.83
CA GLY A 499 5.31 36.88 -22.99
C GLY A 499 4.28 37.26 -24.07
N GLU A 500 3.70 38.45 -23.91
CA GLU A 500 3.13 39.39 -24.88
C GLU A 500 2.71 39.01 -26.34
N THR A 501 1.50 39.51 -26.66
CA THR A 501 1.00 40.13 -27.93
C THR A 501 0.41 39.30 -29.09
N LYS A 502 -0.93 39.39 -29.19
CA LYS A 502 -1.87 39.54 -30.34
C LYS A 502 -1.53 38.93 -31.73
N ALA A 503 -2.51 38.21 -32.31
CA ALA A 503 -3.34 38.66 -33.46
C ALA A 503 -4.50 37.67 -33.75
N GLY A 504 -5.67 38.22 -34.10
CA GLY A 504 -6.93 37.48 -34.26
C GLY A 504 -7.09 36.68 -35.56
N GLY A 505 -8.10 35.82 -35.55
CA GLY A 505 -8.65 35.12 -36.71
C GLY A 505 -9.92 34.36 -36.32
N ASN A 506 -11.00 34.63 -37.04
CA ASN A 506 -12.37 34.14 -36.84
C ASN A 506 -12.46 32.64 -36.50
N GLY A 507 -13.16 32.32 -35.41
CA GLY A 507 -13.60 30.97 -35.11
C GLY A 507 -14.85 30.64 -35.91
N ASP A 508 -14.70 29.78 -36.93
CA ASP A 508 -15.80 28.94 -37.39
C ASP A 508 -16.15 27.95 -36.28
N GLU A 509 -17.42 27.94 -35.89
CA GLU A 509 -18.02 27.00 -34.94
C GLU A 509 -17.83 25.56 -35.42
N MET A 510 -16.96 24.80 -34.75
CA MET A 510 -16.91 23.35 -34.89
C MET A 510 -18.04 22.74 -34.05
N LYS A 511 -19.18 22.48 -34.69
CA LYS A 511 -20.26 21.66 -34.13
C LYS A 511 -19.73 20.27 -33.77
N MET A 512 -19.70 19.94 -32.48
CA MET A 512 -19.54 18.56 -32.03
C MET A 512 -20.82 17.80 -32.38
N SER A 513 -20.69 16.86 -33.31
CA SER A 513 -21.74 15.93 -33.70
C SER A 513 -22.18 15.08 -32.50
N GLY A 514 -23.48 15.11 -32.21
CA GLY A 514 -24.08 14.32 -31.14
C GLY A 514 -23.83 12.82 -31.29
N GLY A 515 -23.29 12.22 -30.22
CA GLY A 515 -23.33 10.79 -30.00
C GLY A 515 -24.68 10.41 -29.39
N SER A 516 -25.37 9.47 -30.03
CA SER A 516 -26.63 8.91 -29.59
C SER A 516 -26.57 8.43 -28.12
N GLY A 517 -27.53 8.86 -27.30
CA GLY A 517 -27.72 8.33 -25.96
C GLY A 517 -27.99 6.83 -26.01
N MET A 518 -26.99 6.03 -25.64
CA MET A 518 -27.12 4.58 -25.49
C MET A 518 -27.29 4.28 -24.00
N THR A 519 -28.43 3.71 -23.62
CA THR A 519 -28.81 3.46 -22.23
C THR A 519 -28.19 2.17 -21.71
N LEU A 520 -27.59 2.22 -20.51
CA LEU A 520 -27.13 1.02 -19.80
C LEU A 520 -28.28 0.01 -19.62
N PRO A 521 -28.02 -1.31 -19.74
CA PRO A 521 -29.00 -2.33 -19.36
C PRO A 521 -29.49 -2.10 -17.92
N PRO A 522 -30.81 -2.20 -17.64
CA PRO A 522 -31.36 -1.89 -16.32
C PRO A 522 -30.70 -2.67 -15.19
N GLU A 523 -30.44 -3.97 -15.38
CA GLU A 523 -29.78 -4.82 -14.39
C GLU A 523 -28.34 -4.37 -14.10
N LEU A 524 -27.59 -3.97 -15.14
CA LEU A 524 -26.23 -3.47 -14.99
C LEU A 524 -26.23 -2.12 -14.27
N LYS A 525 -27.17 -1.24 -14.63
CA LYS A 525 -27.35 0.07 -13.99
C LYS A 525 -27.64 -0.07 -12.49
N THR A 526 -28.55 -0.97 -12.10
CA THR A 526 -28.86 -1.25 -10.68
C THR A 526 -27.64 -1.75 -9.90
N LYS A 527 -26.87 -2.69 -10.47
CA LYS A 527 -25.64 -3.19 -9.83
C LYS A 527 -24.59 -2.09 -9.64
N LEU A 528 -24.43 -1.22 -10.64
CA LEU A 528 -23.50 -0.10 -10.55
C LEU A 528 -23.96 0.92 -9.50
N PHE A 529 -25.26 1.20 -9.37
CA PHE A 529 -25.77 2.05 -8.28
C PHE A 529 -25.50 1.46 -6.90
N HIS A 530 -25.77 0.17 -6.67
CA HIS A 530 -25.44 -0.47 -5.40
C HIS A 530 -23.93 -0.45 -5.11
N THR A 531 -23.11 -0.56 -6.15
CA THR A 531 -21.65 -0.40 -6.00
C THR A 531 -21.31 1.01 -5.51
N MET A 532 -21.95 2.05 -6.05
CA MET A 532 -21.74 3.44 -5.61
C MET A 532 -22.26 3.69 -4.19
N GLU A 533 -23.43 3.13 -3.83
CA GLU A 533 -23.93 3.16 -2.44
C GLU A 533 -22.94 2.53 -1.46
N SER A 534 -22.30 1.42 -1.86
CA SER A 534 -21.27 0.76 -1.04
C SER A 534 -20.00 1.63 -0.89
N VAL A 535 -19.61 2.38 -1.92
CA VAL A 535 -18.47 3.31 -1.83
C VAL A 535 -18.79 4.47 -0.87
N GLU A 536 -20.01 4.99 -0.90
CA GLU A 536 -20.45 6.01 0.06
C GLU A 536 -20.49 5.45 1.49
N ALA A 537 -20.94 4.20 1.67
CA ALA A 537 -20.92 3.51 2.96
C ALA A 537 -19.50 3.36 3.54
N ILE A 538 -18.49 3.08 2.69
CA ILE A 538 -17.07 3.07 3.09
C ILE A 538 -16.65 4.46 3.58
N SER A 539 -17.00 5.52 2.85
CA SER A 539 -16.71 6.90 3.26
C SER A 539 -17.34 7.25 4.62
N GLN A 540 -18.52 6.71 4.93
CA GLN A 540 -19.14 6.84 6.25
C GLN A 540 -18.46 5.99 7.33
N ALA A 541 -18.04 4.77 7.01
CA ALA A 541 -17.32 3.89 7.93
C ALA A 541 -15.97 4.51 8.35
N VAL A 542 -15.23 5.09 7.41
CA VAL A 542 -13.96 5.79 7.71
C VAL A 542 -14.18 6.99 8.63
N LYS A 543 -15.25 7.78 8.39
CA LYS A 543 -15.63 8.89 9.29
C LYS A 543 -15.94 8.42 10.71
N SER A 544 -16.45 7.19 10.86
CA SER A 544 -16.72 6.60 12.19
C SER A 544 -15.47 6.12 12.93
N LYS A 545 -14.31 6.06 12.26
CA LYS A 545 -13.00 5.64 12.81
C LYS A 545 -13.00 4.22 13.40
N ASP A 546 -13.86 3.35 12.88
CA ASP A 546 -14.00 1.96 13.28
C ASP A 546 -13.40 1.04 12.20
N LEU A 547 -12.26 0.42 12.49
CA LEU A 547 -11.52 -0.42 11.54
C LEU A 547 -12.31 -1.67 11.14
N ASP A 548 -13.03 -2.31 12.07
CA ASP A 548 -13.79 -3.52 11.77
C ASP A 548 -14.92 -3.20 10.79
N ARG A 549 -15.62 -2.09 11.02
CA ARG A 549 -16.67 -1.60 10.10
C ARG A 549 -16.13 -1.18 8.74
N ILE A 550 -14.92 -0.61 8.69
CA ILE A 550 -14.24 -0.30 7.43
C ILE A 550 -13.97 -1.59 6.65
N HIS A 551 -13.40 -2.62 7.29
CA HIS A 551 -13.14 -3.91 6.65
C HIS A 551 -14.42 -4.54 6.09
N GLU A 552 -15.50 -4.60 6.87
CA GLU A 552 -16.79 -5.12 6.41
C GLU A 552 -17.34 -4.36 5.19
N SER A 553 -17.15 -3.03 5.17
CA SER A 553 -17.65 -2.19 4.07
C SER A 553 -16.87 -2.44 2.78
N TYR A 554 -15.55 -2.65 2.87
CA TYR A 554 -14.72 -3.03 1.71
C TYR A 554 -14.99 -4.48 1.23
N ILE A 555 -15.24 -5.41 2.14
CA ILE A 555 -15.68 -6.78 1.77
C ILE A 555 -16.98 -6.71 0.97
N THR A 556 -17.95 -5.90 1.44
CA THR A 556 -19.24 -5.69 0.75
C THR A 556 -19.04 -5.11 -0.65
N LEU A 557 -18.16 -4.11 -0.81
CA LEU A 557 -17.80 -3.58 -2.12
C LEU A 557 -17.24 -4.68 -3.06
N GLY A 558 -16.37 -5.54 -2.52
CA GLY A 558 -15.79 -6.66 -3.24
C GLY A 558 -16.82 -7.67 -3.76
N GLU A 559 -17.87 -7.94 -2.97
CA GLU A 559 -18.97 -8.82 -3.37
C GLU A 559 -19.83 -8.19 -4.48
N LEU A 560 -20.17 -6.90 -4.34
CA LEU A 560 -20.96 -6.17 -5.32
C LEU A 560 -20.23 -6.02 -6.66
N ILE A 561 -18.95 -5.65 -6.64
CA ILE A 561 -18.17 -5.49 -7.87
C ILE A 561 -17.93 -6.84 -8.57
N ALA A 562 -17.87 -7.94 -7.82
CA ALA A 562 -17.78 -9.28 -8.39
C ALA A 562 -19.03 -9.69 -9.19
N ALA A 563 -20.19 -9.10 -8.88
CA ALA A 563 -21.44 -9.34 -9.60
C ALA A 563 -21.60 -8.49 -10.87
N VAL A 564 -20.74 -7.51 -11.10
CA VAL A 564 -20.74 -6.66 -12.31
C VAL A 564 -20.07 -7.40 -13.46
N ASN A 565 -20.78 -7.56 -14.59
CA ASN A 565 -20.27 -8.23 -15.78
C ASN A 565 -20.10 -7.23 -16.93
N ALA A 566 -18.86 -6.82 -17.20
CA ALA A 566 -18.56 -5.86 -18.25
C ALA A 566 -18.76 -6.40 -19.68
N MET A 567 -18.78 -7.74 -19.86
CA MET A 567 -18.99 -8.36 -21.18
C MET A 567 -20.40 -8.13 -21.75
N GLN A 568 -21.31 -7.55 -20.97
CA GLN A 568 -22.66 -7.17 -21.42
C GLN A 568 -22.67 -5.93 -22.32
N LEU A 569 -21.59 -5.14 -22.33
CA LEU A 569 -21.45 -3.96 -23.17
C LEU A 569 -20.52 -4.24 -24.36
N PRO A 570 -20.89 -3.89 -25.60
CA PRO A 570 -20.03 -4.12 -26.76
C PRO A 570 -18.94 -3.04 -26.90
N GLY A 571 -17.79 -3.44 -27.44
CA GLY A 571 -16.71 -2.55 -27.87
C GLY A 571 -16.06 -1.74 -26.74
N ASP A 572 -15.62 -0.53 -27.07
CA ASP A 572 -14.84 0.34 -26.18
C ASP A 572 -15.53 0.58 -24.82
N MET A 573 -16.86 0.61 -24.75
CA MET A 573 -17.60 0.78 -23.48
C MET A 573 -17.45 -0.42 -22.53
N GLY A 574 -17.46 -1.64 -23.05
CA GLY A 574 -17.23 -2.84 -22.23
C GLY A 574 -15.81 -2.89 -21.69
N ASP A 575 -14.84 -2.51 -22.52
CA ASP A 575 -13.43 -2.45 -22.13
C ASP A 575 -13.18 -1.41 -21.03
N GLN A 576 -13.81 -0.24 -21.13
CA GLN A 576 -13.77 0.82 -20.13
C GLN A 576 -14.42 0.38 -18.80
N LEU A 577 -15.60 -0.26 -18.86
CA LEU A 577 -16.25 -0.79 -17.65
C LEU A 577 -15.38 -1.86 -16.98
N GLN A 578 -14.76 -2.73 -17.76
CA GLN A 578 -13.90 -3.79 -17.26
C GLN A 578 -12.66 -3.23 -16.53
N GLU A 579 -12.12 -2.09 -16.98
CA GLU A 579 -11.03 -1.40 -16.27
C GLU A 579 -11.48 -0.91 -14.89
N PHE A 580 -12.63 -0.25 -14.78
CA PHE A 580 -13.14 0.20 -13.49
C PHE A 580 -13.51 -0.94 -12.54
N VAL A 581 -14.07 -2.04 -13.07
CA VAL A 581 -14.34 -3.26 -12.29
C VAL A 581 -13.05 -3.85 -11.71
N MET A 582 -11.96 -3.84 -12.49
CA MET A 582 -10.65 -4.26 -12.01
C MET A 582 -10.11 -3.33 -10.92
N LEU A 583 -10.17 -2.01 -11.12
CA LEU A 583 -9.67 -1.01 -10.17
C LEU A 583 -10.42 -1.10 -8.82
N LEU A 584 -11.76 -1.05 -8.85
CA LEU A 584 -12.58 -1.13 -7.62
C LEU A 584 -12.45 -2.49 -6.92
N ARG A 585 -12.23 -3.58 -7.67
CA ARG A 585 -11.89 -4.88 -7.06
C ARG A 585 -10.55 -4.81 -6.32
N ASN A 586 -9.54 -4.18 -6.89
CA ASN A 586 -8.25 -4.03 -6.22
C ASN A 586 -8.39 -3.17 -4.95
N ASP A 587 -9.11 -2.05 -5.05
CA ASP A 587 -9.41 -1.19 -3.90
C ASP A 587 -10.15 -1.95 -2.79
N SER A 588 -11.09 -2.84 -3.13
CA SER A 588 -11.79 -3.67 -2.15
C SER A 588 -10.89 -4.62 -1.37
N ILE A 589 -9.85 -5.15 -2.01
CA ILE A 589 -8.87 -6.04 -1.38
C ILE A 589 -7.89 -5.24 -0.53
N GLU A 590 -7.37 -4.12 -1.05
CA GLU A 590 -6.46 -3.26 -0.30
C GLU A 590 -7.15 -2.66 0.93
N GLY A 591 -8.39 -2.19 0.77
CA GLY A 591 -9.21 -1.61 1.84
C GLY A 591 -9.62 -2.63 2.90
N GLY A 592 -9.82 -3.90 2.52
CA GLY A 592 -10.08 -4.99 3.46
C GLY A 592 -8.88 -5.38 4.34
N ASP A 593 -7.65 -5.02 3.92
CA ASP A 593 -6.40 -5.40 4.59
C ASP A 593 -5.74 -4.25 5.38
N VAL A 594 -6.37 -3.07 5.46
CA VAL A 594 -5.80 -1.89 6.13
C VAL A 594 -5.58 -2.14 7.62
N GLN A 595 -4.41 -1.75 8.14
CA GLN A 595 -4.07 -1.93 9.56
C GLN A 595 -4.19 -0.64 10.37
N THR A 596 -4.17 0.51 9.70
CA THR A 596 -4.25 1.83 10.35
C THR A 596 -5.37 2.68 9.75
N LEU A 597 -5.88 3.64 10.54
CA LEU A 597 -6.87 4.60 10.05
C LEU A 597 -6.32 5.49 8.92
N GLN A 598 -5.02 5.79 8.94
CA GLN A 598 -4.38 6.58 7.89
C GLN A 598 -4.35 5.82 6.56
N ASP A 599 -4.07 4.52 6.59
CA ASP A 599 -4.14 3.67 5.40
C ASP A 599 -5.58 3.59 4.87
N ALA A 600 -6.55 3.43 5.77
CA ALA A 600 -7.97 3.42 5.41
C ALA A 600 -8.42 4.72 4.74
N GLU A 601 -8.01 5.88 5.27
CA GLU A 601 -8.29 7.18 4.66
C GLU A 601 -7.68 7.29 3.25
N HIS A 602 -6.44 6.84 3.08
CA HIS A 602 -5.74 6.89 1.78
C HIS A 602 -6.40 5.99 0.73
N VAL A 603 -6.70 4.73 1.06
CA VAL A 603 -7.38 3.80 0.13
C VAL A 603 -8.77 4.31 -0.24
N THR A 604 -9.48 4.92 0.72
CA THR A 604 -10.83 5.47 0.47
C THR A 604 -10.80 6.65 -0.48
N GLN A 605 -9.79 7.52 -0.40
CA GLN A 605 -9.60 8.60 -1.38
C GLN A 605 -9.39 8.08 -2.80
N ILE A 606 -8.63 6.98 -2.96
CA ILE A 606 -8.41 6.34 -4.26
C ILE A 606 -9.72 5.72 -4.77
N THR A 607 -10.42 4.98 -3.90
CA THR A 607 -11.71 4.33 -4.20
C THR A 607 -12.75 5.35 -4.68
N ASN A 608 -12.86 6.49 -3.98
CA ASN A 608 -13.78 7.57 -4.33
C ASN A 608 -13.45 8.14 -5.71
N ARG A 609 -12.16 8.37 -6.02
CA ARG A 609 -11.75 8.86 -7.35
C ARG A 609 -12.11 7.88 -8.47
N HIS A 610 -11.93 6.57 -8.25
CA HIS A 610 -12.33 5.55 -9.22
C HIS A 610 -13.85 5.51 -9.39
N ALA A 611 -14.62 5.65 -8.31
CA ALA A 611 -16.07 5.69 -8.32
C ALA A 611 -16.61 6.93 -9.04
N GLU A 612 -16.09 8.13 -8.75
CA GLU A 612 -16.45 9.39 -9.40
C GLU A 612 -16.25 9.30 -10.92
N ARG A 613 -15.09 8.82 -11.36
CA ARG A 613 -14.80 8.64 -12.80
C ARG A 613 -15.72 7.62 -13.46
N LEU A 614 -16.06 6.53 -12.77
CA LEU A 614 -17.04 5.55 -13.24
C LEU A 614 -18.43 6.21 -13.39
N GLN A 615 -18.83 7.03 -12.42
CA GLN A 615 -20.10 7.76 -12.46
C GLN A 615 -20.16 8.74 -13.62
N GLU A 616 -19.10 9.52 -13.82
CA GLU A 616 -18.99 10.47 -14.93
C GLU A 616 -19.10 9.79 -16.28
N MET A 617 -18.33 8.73 -16.47
CA MET A 617 -18.23 8.06 -17.77
C MET A 617 -19.52 7.32 -18.16
N PHE A 618 -20.22 6.73 -17.20
CA PHE A 618 -21.44 5.97 -17.44
C PHE A 618 -22.73 6.73 -17.14
N GLY A 619 -22.62 8.01 -16.77
CA GLY A 619 -23.78 8.82 -16.39
C GLY A 619 -24.54 8.23 -15.20
N LEU A 620 -23.82 7.66 -14.23
CA LEU A 620 -24.38 7.17 -12.96
C LEU A 620 -24.46 8.30 -11.92
N PHE A 621 -24.61 9.53 -12.41
CA PHE A 621 -25.09 10.61 -11.58
C PHE A 621 -26.48 10.24 -11.11
N ASP A 622 -26.77 10.59 -9.87
CA ASP A 622 -28.14 10.58 -9.38
C ASP A 622 -28.95 11.51 -10.27
N THR A 623 -29.57 10.97 -11.33
CA THR A 623 -30.53 11.69 -12.17
C THR A 623 -31.81 11.83 -11.35
N GLY A 624 -31.72 12.58 -10.26
CA GLY A 624 -32.73 12.66 -9.22
C GLY A 624 -32.94 11.31 -8.52
N HIS A 625 -33.22 11.39 -7.24
CA HIS A 625 -34.63 11.52 -6.85
C HIS A 625 -35.57 11.95 -8.02
N GLN A 626 -35.82 11.06 -8.99
CA GLN A 626 -37.20 10.84 -9.42
C GLN A 626 -37.90 10.07 -8.29
N MET A 627 -38.07 10.75 -7.15
CA MET A 627 -39.38 10.70 -6.54
C MET A 627 -40.32 11.19 -7.64
N ALA A 628 -41.33 10.39 -7.97
CA ALA A 628 -42.47 10.87 -8.74
C ALA A 628 -42.74 12.33 -8.34
N GLU A 629 -42.78 13.25 -9.30
CA GLU A 629 -43.06 14.68 -9.06
C GLU A 629 -44.16 14.78 -8.01
N ILE A 630 -43.77 15.05 -6.75
CA ILE A 630 -44.76 15.41 -5.74
C ILE A 630 -45.10 16.83 -6.16
N LYS A 631 -46.19 16.97 -6.90
CA LYS A 631 -46.76 18.26 -7.25
C LYS A 631 -47.09 18.97 -5.94
N LEU A 632 -46.17 19.79 -5.46
CA LEU A 632 -46.35 20.57 -4.26
C LEU A 632 -47.41 21.64 -4.57
N ASP A 633 -48.43 21.70 -3.73
CA ASP A 633 -49.38 22.81 -3.75
C ASP A 633 -48.70 24.00 -3.06
N VAL A 634 -48.34 25.02 -3.85
CA VAL A 634 -47.59 26.19 -3.39
C VAL A 634 -48.44 27.44 -3.61
N PRO A 635 -48.97 28.05 -2.54
CA PRO A 635 -49.79 29.25 -2.64
C PRO A 635 -49.03 30.44 -3.25
N ASP A 636 -49.69 31.23 -4.09
CA ASP A 636 -49.08 32.42 -4.70
C ASP A 636 -48.59 33.45 -3.66
N ALA A 637 -49.29 33.56 -2.52
CA ALA A 637 -48.85 34.41 -1.41
C ALA A 637 -47.49 33.97 -0.84
N PHE A 638 -47.22 32.67 -0.82
CA PHE A 638 -45.93 32.12 -0.39
C PHE A 638 -44.84 32.36 -1.44
N ARG A 639 -45.16 32.22 -2.74
CA ARG A 639 -44.25 32.58 -3.84
C ARG A 639 -43.85 34.05 -3.79
N GLN A 640 -44.79 34.94 -3.48
CA GLN A 640 -44.53 36.38 -3.28
C GLN A 640 -43.63 36.65 -2.08
N GLN A 641 -43.81 35.88 -0.99
CA GLN A 641 -42.97 35.99 0.21
C GLN A 641 -41.54 35.49 -0.05
N LEU A 642 -41.37 34.37 -0.77
CA LEU A 642 -40.05 33.87 -1.18
C LEU A 642 -39.32 34.85 -2.10
N SER A 643 -40.04 35.53 -3.00
CA SER A 643 -39.45 36.54 -3.87
C SER A 643 -38.83 37.73 -3.13
N GLN A 644 -39.12 37.92 -1.84
CA GLN A 644 -38.48 38.95 -1.01
C GLN A 644 -36.99 38.68 -0.77
N LEU A 645 -36.52 37.45 -1.00
CA LEU A 645 -35.10 37.09 -0.94
C LEU A 645 -34.30 37.55 -2.17
N ILE A 646 -34.97 37.78 -3.32
CA ILE A 646 -34.30 38.07 -4.58
C ILE A 646 -33.50 39.38 -4.52
N PRO A 647 -34.03 40.52 -4.00
CA PRO A 647 -33.28 41.77 -3.98
C PRO A 647 -31.99 41.70 -3.17
N SER A 648 -32.01 41.05 -2.01
CA SER A 648 -30.83 40.90 -1.14
C SER A 648 -29.83 39.89 -1.72
N TYR A 649 -30.32 38.81 -2.35
CA TYR A 649 -29.46 37.89 -3.11
C TYR A 649 -28.77 38.56 -4.29
N LEU A 650 -29.50 39.36 -5.09
CA LEU A 650 -28.93 40.06 -6.25
C LEU A 650 -27.92 41.12 -5.82
N ALA A 651 -28.22 41.88 -4.76
CA ALA A 651 -27.27 42.84 -4.19
C ALA A 651 -25.96 42.18 -3.74
N LEU A 652 -26.04 40.98 -3.16
CA LEU A 652 -24.86 40.20 -2.79
C LEU A 652 -24.09 39.72 -4.02
N SER A 653 -24.78 39.15 -5.01
CA SER A 653 -24.18 38.72 -6.27
C SER A 653 -23.47 39.86 -7.00
N GLU A 654 -24.11 41.03 -7.10
CA GLU A 654 -23.54 42.22 -7.73
C GLU A 654 -22.32 42.76 -6.98
N ALA A 655 -22.38 42.80 -5.64
CA ALA A 655 -21.25 43.22 -4.84
C ALA A 655 -20.04 42.28 -4.97
N LEU A 656 -20.27 40.96 -5.00
CA LEU A 656 -19.22 39.96 -5.22
C LEU A 656 -18.63 40.02 -6.63
N ALA A 657 -19.47 40.30 -7.63
CA ALA A 657 -19.02 40.52 -9.01
C ALA A 657 -18.21 41.83 -9.15
N ALA A 658 -18.49 42.83 -8.32
CA ALA A 658 -17.77 44.10 -8.28
C ALA A 658 -16.54 44.12 -7.36
N ASP A 659 -16.17 42.99 -6.74
CA ASP A 659 -15.14 42.90 -5.69
C ASP A 659 -15.39 43.84 -4.48
N ASP A 660 -16.65 44.23 -4.22
CA ASP A 660 -17.04 45.12 -3.11
C ASP A 660 -17.35 44.32 -1.84
N ALA A 661 -16.33 44.12 -1.01
CA ALA A 661 -16.46 43.40 0.25
C ALA A 661 -17.41 44.07 1.27
N ASN A 662 -17.51 45.40 1.27
CA ASN A 662 -18.38 46.12 2.20
C ASN A 662 -19.84 46.04 1.74
N GLY A 663 -20.08 46.23 0.43
CA GLY A 663 -21.37 45.99 -0.20
C GLY A 663 -21.86 44.56 0.01
N ALA A 664 -20.97 43.57 -0.14
CA ALA A 664 -21.29 42.16 0.09
C ALA A 664 -21.70 41.90 1.54
N LYS A 665 -20.98 42.44 2.53
CA LYS A 665 -21.36 42.29 3.95
C LYS A 665 -22.71 42.92 4.28
N MET A 666 -22.98 44.13 3.80
CA MET A 666 -24.29 44.78 3.98
C MET A 666 -25.43 43.98 3.31
N ALA A 667 -25.15 43.38 2.15
CA ALA A 667 -26.12 42.52 1.46
C ALA A 667 -26.36 41.21 2.22
N VAL A 668 -25.34 40.61 2.84
CA VAL A 668 -25.49 39.45 3.73
C VAL A 668 -26.36 39.78 4.94
N GLU A 669 -26.15 40.93 5.60
CA GLU A 669 -26.99 41.37 6.73
C GLU A 669 -28.45 41.57 6.31
N SER A 670 -28.69 42.16 5.13
CA SER A 670 -30.03 42.32 4.56
C SER A 670 -30.68 40.98 4.19
N LEU A 671 -29.88 40.02 3.69
CA LEU A 671 -30.34 38.68 3.37
C LEU A 671 -30.72 37.89 4.63
N GLU A 672 -29.94 37.98 5.70
CA GLU A 672 -30.22 37.35 7.00
C GLU A 672 -31.54 37.89 7.60
N GLN A 673 -31.76 39.20 7.51
CA GLN A 673 -33.03 39.83 7.90
C GLN A 673 -34.21 39.35 7.02
N SER A 674 -33.98 39.19 5.72
CA SER A 674 -35.00 38.72 4.78
C SER A 674 -35.38 37.26 5.07
N VAL A 675 -34.40 36.38 5.28
CA VAL A 675 -34.60 34.95 5.62
C VAL A 675 -35.32 34.82 6.96
N SER A 676 -34.90 35.54 7.99
CA SER A 676 -35.54 35.49 9.33
C SER A 676 -36.97 36.05 9.35
N SER A 677 -37.33 36.90 8.39
CA SER A 677 -38.68 37.46 8.25
C SER A 677 -39.68 36.51 7.58
N LEU A 678 -39.22 35.41 6.98
CA LEU A 678 -40.08 34.44 6.30
C LEU A 678 -40.95 33.68 7.31
N LYS A 679 -42.27 33.81 7.18
CA LYS A 679 -43.27 33.09 7.97
C LYS A 679 -43.71 31.83 7.24
N ASN A 680 -44.01 30.77 8.00
CA ASN A 680 -44.57 29.50 7.48
C ASN A 680 -46.07 29.58 7.14
N GLN A 681 -46.64 30.78 7.07
CA GLN A 681 -48.09 30.92 7.12
C GLN A 681 -48.71 30.47 5.79
N SER A 682 -49.50 29.40 5.83
CA SER A 682 -50.29 28.78 4.74
C SER A 682 -49.66 27.60 3.98
N LEU A 683 -48.60 26.95 4.48
CA LEU A 683 -48.12 25.68 3.94
C LEU A 683 -48.68 24.48 4.72
N GLU A 684 -49.12 23.44 4.01
CA GLU A 684 -49.63 22.21 4.63
C GLU A 684 -48.98 20.95 4.01
N GLY A 685 -48.98 19.85 4.76
CA GLY A 685 -48.57 18.53 4.28
C GLY A 685 -47.12 18.45 3.78
N ALA A 686 -46.92 17.90 2.59
CA ALA A 686 -45.60 17.68 1.99
C ALA A 686 -44.85 19.00 1.70
N THR A 687 -45.57 20.08 1.38
CA THR A 687 -44.98 21.39 1.09
C THR A 687 -44.38 22.03 2.34
N ASP A 688 -45.05 21.93 3.50
CA ASP A 688 -44.53 22.44 4.78
C ASP A 688 -43.28 21.69 5.25
N ASN A 689 -43.28 20.35 5.11
CA ASN A 689 -42.12 19.54 5.47
C ASN A 689 -40.91 19.84 4.57
N ARG A 690 -41.13 19.99 3.26
CA ARG A 690 -40.06 20.40 2.34
C ARG A 690 -39.55 21.79 2.67
N TRP A 691 -40.44 22.74 2.94
CA TRP A 691 -40.07 24.10 3.30
C TRP A 691 -39.23 24.17 4.58
N LYS A 692 -39.59 23.41 5.62
CA LYS A 692 -38.81 23.36 6.88
C LYS A 692 -37.37 22.92 6.67
N ALA A 693 -37.15 21.94 5.77
CA ALA A 693 -35.80 21.49 5.44
C ALA A 693 -35.01 22.58 4.70
N GLU A 694 -35.60 23.12 3.63
CA GLU A 694 -34.97 24.15 2.78
C GLU A 694 -34.72 25.46 3.54
N HIS A 695 -35.61 25.81 4.48
CA HIS A 695 -35.46 26.98 5.35
C HIS A 695 -34.34 26.79 6.39
N ASN A 696 -34.19 25.60 6.95
CA ASN A 696 -33.07 25.28 7.85
C ASN A 696 -31.72 25.38 7.13
N ASP A 697 -31.66 24.90 5.89
CA ASP A 697 -30.44 24.97 5.09
C ASP A 697 -30.14 26.42 4.67
N LEU A 698 -31.15 27.20 4.30
CA LEU A 698 -31.01 28.66 4.12
C LEU A 698 -30.41 29.36 5.35
N ILE A 699 -30.92 29.07 6.56
CA ILE A 699 -30.40 29.68 7.81
C ILE A 699 -28.92 29.36 8.00
N LYS A 700 -28.53 28.08 7.87
CA LYS A 700 -27.13 27.67 8.01
C LYS A 700 -26.21 28.34 6.99
N ILE A 701 -26.67 28.44 5.74
CA ILE A 701 -25.92 29.10 4.67
C ILE A 701 -25.75 30.59 4.97
N THR A 702 -26.80 31.27 5.45
CA THR A 702 -26.70 32.68 5.86
C THR A 702 -25.76 32.89 7.05
N GLU A 703 -25.75 31.99 8.03
CA GLU A 703 -24.78 32.04 9.14
C GLU A 703 -23.33 31.83 8.65
N GLN A 704 -23.13 30.98 7.65
CA GLN A 704 -21.80 30.74 7.06
C GLN A 704 -21.32 31.97 6.26
N LEU A 705 -22.22 32.61 5.51
CA LEU A 705 -21.94 33.88 4.84
C LEU A 705 -21.57 34.98 5.83
N ALA A 706 -22.28 35.10 6.96
CA ALA A 706 -22.01 36.10 7.99
C ALA A 706 -20.64 35.90 8.68
N LYS A 707 -20.16 34.65 8.75
CA LYS A 707 -18.85 34.31 9.35
C LYS A 707 -17.67 34.48 8.40
N ALA A 708 -17.91 34.72 7.11
CA ALA A 708 -16.83 34.88 6.13
C ALA A 708 -16.08 36.21 6.33
N ASN A 709 -14.75 36.13 6.45
CA ASN A 709 -13.91 37.28 6.79
C ASN A 709 -13.34 38.01 5.56
N ASP A 710 -13.31 37.35 4.41
CA ASP A 710 -12.73 37.81 3.15
C ASP A 710 -13.63 37.49 1.94
N LEU A 711 -13.27 38.01 0.77
CA LEU A 711 -14.04 37.83 -0.47
C LEU A 711 -14.06 36.37 -0.95
N ASP A 712 -12.97 35.64 -0.77
CA ASP A 712 -12.87 34.24 -1.21
C ASP A 712 -13.74 33.32 -0.34
N GLY A 713 -13.79 33.57 0.97
CA GLY A 713 -14.72 32.94 1.89
C GLY A 713 -16.18 33.26 1.56
N LEU A 714 -16.48 34.53 1.23
CA LEU A 714 -17.82 34.95 0.80
C LEU A 714 -18.24 34.27 -0.51
N ARG A 715 -17.35 34.15 -1.49
CA ARG A 715 -17.61 33.47 -2.78
C ARG A 715 -17.86 31.98 -2.63
N SER A 716 -17.09 31.32 -1.78
CA SER A 716 -17.25 29.91 -1.48
C SER A 716 -18.58 29.64 -0.79
N ALA A 717 -18.97 30.49 0.16
CA ALA A 717 -20.27 30.40 0.82
C ALA A 717 -21.44 30.83 -0.10
N PHE A 718 -21.21 31.78 -1.01
CA PHE A 718 -22.20 32.22 -1.99
C PHE A 718 -22.59 31.10 -2.97
N ALA A 719 -21.68 30.18 -3.31
CA ALA A 719 -22.02 29.02 -4.13
C ALA A 719 -23.13 28.16 -3.51
N LEU A 720 -23.07 27.94 -2.21
CA LEU A 720 -24.10 27.21 -1.47
C LEU A 720 -25.43 27.95 -1.51
N LEU A 721 -25.40 29.28 -1.31
CA LEU A 721 -26.60 30.12 -1.41
C LEU A 721 -27.19 30.10 -2.83
N SER A 722 -26.34 30.15 -3.84
CA SER A 722 -26.74 30.20 -5.25
C SER A 722 -27.46 28.93 -5.67
N GLU A 723 -26.90 27.77 -5.33
CA GLU A 723 -27.57 26.47 -5.53
C GLU A 723 -28.87 26.38 -4.73
N GLN A 724 -28.88 26.88 -3.48
CA GLN A 724 -30.08 26.88 -2.65
C GLN A 724 -31.19 27.76 -3.25
N MET A 725 -30.86 28.92 -3.81
CA MET A 725 -31.84 29.79 -4.49
C MET A 725 -32.40 29.15 -5.77
N LEU A 726 -31.57 28.44 -6.54
CA LEU A 726 -32.02 27.68 -7.70
C LEU A 726 -32.90 26.49 -7.29
N SER A 727 -32.58 25.81 -6.19
CA SER A 727 -33.41 24.74 -5.61
C SER A 727 -34.79 25.28 -5.20
N LEU A 728 -34.83 26.42 -4.51
CA LEU A 728 -36.08 27.08 -4.09
C LEU A 728 -36.93 27.51 -5.28
N GLN A 729 -36.30 28.08 -6.31
CA GLN A 729 -36.98 28.41 -7.56
C GLN A 729 -37.59 27.17 -8.23
N ARG A 730 -36.84 26.06 -8.31
CA ARG A 730 -37.31 24.83 -8.96
C ARG A 730 -38.40 24.12 -8.16
N THR A 731 -38.34 24.24 -6.83
CA THR A 731 -39.23 23.51 -5.90
C THR A 731 -40.52 24.28 -5.58
N PHE A 732 -40.43 25.58 -5.32
CA PHE A 732 -41.56 26.41 -4.89
C PHE A 732 -41.95 27.49 -5.93
N GLY A 733 -40.96 28.00 -6.66
CA GLY A 733 -41.11 29.07 -7.63
C GLY A 733 -41.15 30.46 -6.98
N PHE A 734 -40.49 31.42 -7.62
CA PHE A 734 -40.54 32.83 -7.27
C PHE A 734 -41.59 33.56 -8.11
N ALA A 735 -42.37 34.43 -7.46
CA ALA A 735 -43.19 35.40 -8.18
C ALA A 735 -42.27 36.33 -8.99
N GLY A 736 -42.52 36.42 -10.30
CA GLY A 736 -41.72 37.26 -11.23
C GLY A 736 -40.47 36.60 -11.81
N ALA A 737 -40.26 35.29 -11.64
CA ALA A 737 -39.07 34.57 -12.12
C ALA A 737 -38.77 34.74 -13.63
N HIS A 738 -39.79 34.98 -14.47
CA HIS A 738 -39.62 35.26 -15.90
C HIS A 738 -38.76 36.50 -16.22
N GLN A 739 -38.43 37.32 -15.21
CA GLN A 739 -37.56 38.49 -15.32
C GLN A 739 -36.12 38.22 -14.87
N LEU A 740 -35.79 36.97 -14.53
CA LEU A 740 -34.48 36.55 -14.05
C LEU A 740 -33.83 35.58 -15.05
N PHE A 741 -32.51 35.41 -14.95
CA PHE A 741 -31.71 34.51 -15.76
C PHE A 741 -30.87 33.59 -14.87
N GLU A 742 -30.77 32.31 -15.24
CA GLU A 742 -29.76 31.38 -14.71
C GLU A 742 -28.52 31.43 -15.60
N LEU A 743 -27.37 31.71 -15.00
CA LEU A 743 -26.07 31.66 -15.64
C LEU A 743 -25.25 30.50 -15.08
N HIS A 744 -24.41 29.89 -15.92
CA HIS A 744 -23.49 28.83 -15.51
C HIS A 744 -22.07 29.17 -15.96
N CYS A 745 -21.07 28.76 -15.17
CA CYS A 745 -19.67 28.80 -15.58
C CYS A 745 -18.98 27.49 -15.15
N PRO A 746 -18.36 26.74 -16.08
CA PRO A 746 -17.83 25.41 -15.84
C PRO A 746 -16.46 25.44 -15.17
N MET A 747 -15.79 26.60 -15.16
CA MET A 747 -14.42 26.75 -14.64
C MET A 747 -14.37 26.97 -13.12
N ILE A 748 -15.51 27.24 -12.48
CA ILE A 748 -15.57 27.55 -11.05
C ILE A 748 -15.17 26.31 -10.22
N PHE A 749 -14.47 26.51 -9.11
CA PHE A 749 -14.04 25.47 -8.17
C PHE A 749 -13.24 24.32 -8.81
N ASP A 750 -12.19 24.68 -9.55
CA ASP A 750 -11.28 23.75 -10.22
C ASP A 750 -11.96 22.87 -11.29
N GLY A 751 -12.94 23.45 -12.01
CA GLY A 751 -13.62 22.78 -13.13
C GLY A 751 -14.90 22.03 -12.75
N ARG A 752 -15.38 22.15 -11.50
CA ARG A 752 -16.66 21.57 -11.05
C ARG A 752 -17.88 22.32 -11.57
N GLY A 753 -17.71 23.61 -11.89
CA GLY A 753 -18.76 24.49 -12.37
C GLY A 753 -19.72 24.95 -11.28
N ALA A 754 -20.37 26.10 -11.49
CA ALA A 754 -21.43 26.58 -10.61
C ALA A 754 -22.41 27.49 -11.37
N SER A 755 -23.67 27.49 -10.93
CA SER A 755 -24.72 28.35 -11.48
C SER A 755 -25.07 29.52 -10.55
N TRP A 756 -25.64 30.59 -11.10
CA TRP A 756 -26.20 31.72 -10.32
C TRP A 756 -27.33 32.44 -11.03
N ILE A 757 -28.08 33.26 -10.28
CA ILE A 757 -29.22 34.03 -10.78
C ILE A 757 -28.83 35.49 -11.01
N GLN A 758 -29.27 36.11 -12.11
CA GLN A 758 -29.16 37.54 -12.39
C GLN A 758 -30.47 38.15 -12.91
N ALA A 759 -30.59 39.47 -12.86
CA ALA A 759 -31.74 40.22 -13.37
C ALA A 759 -31.73 40.48 -14.89
N ASP A 760 -30.58 40.29 -15.55
CA ASP A 760 -30.45 40.47 -17.00
C ASP A 760 -29.37 39.55 -17.58
N GLU A 761 -29.30 39.48 -18.91
CA GLU A 761 -28.40 38.61 -19.69
C GLU A 761 -26.92 39.04 -19.66
N THR A 762 -26.60 40.22 -19.12
CA THR A 762 -25.23 40.72 -19.03
C THR A 762 -24.48 39.94 -17.95
N VAL A 763 -23.56 39.06 -18.39
CA VAL A 763 -22.74 38.22 -17.52
C VAL A 763 -21.94 39.06 -16.54
N ARG A 764 -22.21 38.86 -15.25
CA ARG A 764 -21.44 39.39 -14.12
C ARG A 764 -21.17 38.25 -13.16
N ASN A 765 -20.00 37.63 -13.28
CA ASN A 765 -19.63 36.45 -12.53
C ASN A 765 -19.26 36.81 -11.07
N PRO A 766 -20.05 36.40 -10.06
CA PRO A 766 -19.80 36.74 -8.66
C PRO A 766 -18.62 35.96 -8.05
N TYR A 767 -18.24 34.83 -8.64
CA TYR A 767 -17.21 33.93 -8.12
C TYR A 767 -15.79 34.38 -8.45
N TYR A 768 -15.61 35.11 -9.55
CA TYR A 768 -14.30 35.60 -9.98
C TYR A 768 -14.18 37.13 -9.99
N GLY A 769 -15.26 37.87 -9.78
CA GLY A 769 -15.25 39.34 -9.73
C GLY A 769 -14.60 39.96 -10.97
N GLY A 770 -13.79 40.99 -10.76
CA GLY A 770 -13.07 41.69 -11.82
C GLY A 770 -12.05 40.82 -12.59
N SER A 771 -11.65 39.66 -12.07
CA SER A 771 -10.67 38.79 -12.72
C SER A 771 -11.25 38.03 -13.92
N MET A 772 -12.52 37.59 -13.85
CA MET A 772 -13.21 36.89 -14.94
C MET A 772 -14.72 37.25 -15.00
N LEU A 773 -15.03 38.54 -14.94
CA LEU A 773 -16.39 39.06 -14.81
C LEU A 773 -17.37 38.56 -15.89
N LYS A 774 -16.88 38.31 -17.10
CA LYS A 774 -17.69 37.91 -18.26
C LYS A 774 -17.71 36.39 -18.51
N CYS A 775 -17.23 35.59 -17.57
CA CYS A 775 -17.11 34.15 -17.73
C CYS A 775 -18.44 33.45 -17.37
N ALA A 776 -19.20 33.06 -18.40
CA ALA A 776 -20.34 32.14 -18.34
C ALA A 776 -20.45 31.40 -19.68
N ASP A 777 -20.75 30.11 -19.66
CA ASP A 777 -20.97 29.28 -20.86
C ASP A 777 -22.46 29.07 -21.17
N ARG A 778 -23.34 29.31 -20.20
CA ARG A 778 -24.80 29.24 -20.34
C ARG A 778 -25.46 30.46 -19.71
N VAL A 779 -26.43 31.05 -20.41
CA VAL A 779 -27.30 32.15 -19.94
C VAL A 779 -28.72 31.85 -20.42
N GLU A 780 -29.62 31.50 -19.51
CA GLU A 780 -30.99 31.08 -19.85
C GLU A 780 -32.03 31.83 -19.01
N PRO A 781 -33.21 32.18 -19.55
CA PRO A 781 -34.28 32.77 -18.76
C PRO A 781 -34.76 31.79 -17.68
N LEU A 782 -35.00 32.28 -16.48
CA LEU A 782 -35.45 31.52 -15.33
C LEU A 782 -36.96 31.22 -15.46
N THR A 783 -37.34 30.32 -16.37
CA THR A 783 -38.75 29.97 -16.58
C THR A 783 -39.27 29.11 -15.43
N VAL A 784 -40.45 29.46 -14.91
CA VAL A 784 -41.29 28.46 -14.21
C VAL A 784 -41.74 27.48 -15.29
N LYS A 785 -41.43 26.18 -15.15
CA LYS A 785 -42.08 25.16 -15.97
C LYS A 785 -43.56 25.13 -15.56
N ASP A 786 -44.38 26.00 -16.13
CA ASP A 786 -45.82 25.90 -16.03
C ASP A 786 -46.25 24.62 -16.75
N SER A 787 -46.75 23.65 -15.97
CA SER A 787 -47.45 22.49 -16.51
C SER A 787 -48.66 23.01 -17.30
N GLY A 788 -48.66 22.80 -18.61
CA GLY A 788 -49.64 23.33 -19.55
C GLY A 788 -51.08 23.27 -19.04
N HIS A 789 -51.72 24.44 -19.02
CA HIS A 789 -53.16 24.55 -19.24
C HIS A 789 -53.39 24.57 -20.74
N ASP A 790 -53.80 23.42 -21.26
CA ASP A 790 -54.32 23.27 -22.61
C ASP A 790 -55.79 23.76 -22.61
N HIS A 791 -55.98 25.03 -22.97
CA HIS A 791 -57.27 25.56 -23.41
C HIS A 791 -57.01 26.41 -24.66
N GLY A 792 -57.20 25.81 -25.83
CA GLY A 792 -57.19 26.49 -27.13
C GLY A 792 -56.97 25.55 -28.28
#